data_AF-A0ABD3V8W9-F1
#
_entry.id   AF-A0ABD3V8W9-F1
#
_cell.length_a   1.000
_cell.length_b   1.000
_cell.length_c   1.000
_cell.angle_alpha   90.00
_cell.angle_beta   90.00
_cell.angle_gamma   90.00
#
_symmetry.space_group_name_H-M   'P 1'
#
loop_
_entity.id
_entity.type
_entity.pdbx_description
1 polymer ?
#
loop_
_entity_poly.entity_id
_entity_poly.type
_entity_poly.pdbx_seq_one_letter_code
_entity_poly.pdbx_strand_id
1 'polypeptide(L)'
;MNIPEYYEDMSLRLTEALDSSGLSEDLRWQRINTWLQIEDLDRIYLQSAFKLDLNVCYFGSQAEGTTTDGLLSDIDKVGYQKSEVVLDDLQSWEASFATNDTFLMVADESTPPGYVKLQLVQRDAPILVNNYQDGQARLDSKHRSVLGNNAVERRIPFANEHHGPAGRLYNQGFTADVVLGLYTRYWPYQASQWFSRIRSFNWPPRRIIDVIKETAALLVPVGHKLSPEQHLEWRLSFSFGEKLLTWKFNSTQYKCYVMLKFIKNTFINVGGREYLTSYHFKTCMFYLIENTPNSLWRPHNLLFCIDLCLKLILSWIECKNCPNYFIHDENMFLGRIMGSVQVYIAGIVQGLLMQKGSYITRIPYQNVGENVLRMCISLHMELDHPNVIAFRTTFSFLAYILDLLCIFAVVDDMCDINILKSSHGPRQDVVNIVRSLFCSSLGNHIASQCLEQKIPNKEKLIMAHELLLWGSSSDVASGNLKLAAFYLSQSNLDAMEQVLNHVEAKLTHIVFDNGALVLDESTLSQIPLDDLSVLNLVQHSFAFIVYYGPLDVHIVPKVLTFEMFRSMASAPIAEPFVSHWIPIAEVRPSLYLYFLQYQCFHLQGRVERSSVALNNMIWIYKQEFDRFMNCITNDFLKPYWTQTRLLYSSKATTALNLIASCLIQGRRLMDGFKVLCKSMKLKNQHNAAKWQIATCITCIIRTK
;
A
#
# COMPACT_ATOMS: atom_id res chain seq x y z
N MET A 1 -9.25 -23.02 25.76
CA MET A 1 -9.71 -21.66 25.38
C MET A 1 -10.92 -21.84 24.49
N ASN A 2 -12.05 -21.19 24.79
CA ASN A 2 -13.20 -21.17 23.89
C ASN A 2 -12.91 -20.16 22.79
N ILE A 3 -12.80 -20.62 21.55
CA ILE A 3 -12.63 -19.78 20.37
C ILE A 3 -14.04 -19.34 19.95
N PRO A 4 -14.33 -18.03 19.86
CA PRO A 4 -15.63 -17.58 19.40
C PRO A 4 -15.92 -18.07 17.97
N GLU A 5 -17.13 -18.61 17.73
CA GLU A 5 -17.54 -19.17 16.43
C GLU A 5 -17.33 -18.19 15.26
N TYR A 6 -17.47 -16.88 15.49
CA TYR A 6 -17.28 -15.87 14.45
C TYR A 6 -15.84 -15.80 13.91
N TYR A 7 -14.84 -16.27 14.67
CA TYR A 7 -13.45 -16.31 14.17
C TYR A 7 -13.22 -17.42 13.15
N GLU A 8 -14.04 -18.47 13.17
CA GLU A 8 -13.78 -19.68 12.39
C GLU A 8 -13.86 -19.44 10.88
N ASP A 9 -15.01 -18.97 10.41
CA ASP A 9 -15.28 -18.68 8.99
C ASP A 9 -14.33 -17.59 8.45
N MET A 10 -14.15 -16.49 9.19
CA MET A 10 -13.25 -15.42 8.76
C MET A 10 -11.78 -15.86 8.71
N SER A 11 -11.34 -16.74 9.62
CA SER A 11 -9.96 -17.26 9.62
C SER A 11 -9.70 -18.19 8.43
N LEU A 12 -10.69 -19.01 8.07
CA LEU A 12 -10.58 -19.89 6.91
C LEU A 12 -10.46 -19.06 5.62
N ARG A 13 -11.36 -18.08 5.44
CA ARG A 13 -11.32 -17.16 4.29
C ARG A 13 -10.01 -16.38 4.21
N LEU A 14 -9.52 -15.86 5.34
CA LEU A 14 -8.22 -15.20 5.38
C LEU A 14 -7.08 -16.13 4.96
N THR A 15 -7.13 -17.39 5.40
CA THR A 15 -6.12 -18.40 5.02
C THR A 15 -6.12 -18.65 3.52
N GLU A 16 -7.29 -18.90 2.94
CA GLU A 16 -7.47 -19.14 1.49
C GLU A 16 -7.05 -17.93 0.65
N ALA A 17 -7.33 -16.72 1.13
CA ALA A 17 -6.93 -15.51 0.46
C ALA A 17 -5.41 -15.32 0.46
N LEU A 18 -4.74 -15.64 1.56
CA LEU A 18 -3.28 -15.62 1.64
C LEU A 18 -2.67 -16.68 0.70
N ASP A 19 -3.22 -17.89 0.67
CA ASP A 19 -2.80 -18.94 -0.27
C ASP A 19 -2.92 -18.47 -1.72
N SER A 20 -4.08 -17.92 -2.09
CA SER A 20 -4.37 -17.37 -3.42
C SER A 20 -3.50 -16.16 -3.77
N SER A 21 -2.91 -15.50 -2.76
CA SER A 21 -1.97 -14.38 -2.91
C SER A 21 -0.52 -14.80 -3.12
N GLY A 22 -0.27 -16.08 -3.34
CA GLY A 22 1.06 -16.63 -3.48
C GLY A 22 1.75 -16.90 -2.14
N LEU A 23 1.05 -16.73 -1.02
CA LEU A 23 1.51 -17.08 0.31
C LEU A 23 0.96 -18.46 0.68
N SER A 24 1.07 -19.44 -0.22
CA SER A 24 0.88 -20.86 0.11
C SER A 24 2.15 -21.52 0.60
N GLU A 25 2.01 -22.65 1.29
CA GLU A 25 3.16 -23.35 1.88
C GLU A 25 4.13 -23.86 0.80
N ASP A 26 3.62 -24.37 -0.32
CA ASP A 26 4.43 -24.83 -1.45
C ASP A 26 5.24 -23.68 -2.06
N LEU A 27 4.58 -22.54 -2.33
CA LEU A 27 5.23 -21.35 -2.89
C LEU A 27 6.23 -20.74 -1.91
N ARG A 28 5.96 -20.82 -0.60
CA ARG A 28 6.92 -20.42 0.43
C ARG A 28 8.19 -21.26 0.35
N TRP A 29 8.08 -22.58 0.26
CA TRP A 29 9.25 -23.46 0.15
C TRP A 29 10.00 -23.27 -1.17
N GLN A 30 9.30 -23.02 -2.28
CA GLN A 30 9.93 -22.64 -3.54
C GLN A 30 10.80 -21.38 -3.37
N ARG A 31 10.27 -20.32 -2.75
CA ARG A 31 11.03 -19.10 -2.47
C ARG A 31 12.24 -19.35 -1.58
N ILE A 32 12.08 -20.11 -0.50
CA ILE A 32 13.19 -20.45 0.40
C ILE A 32 14.30 -21.16 -0.39
N ASN A 33 13.95 -22.15 -1.21
CA ASN A 33 14.91 -22.89 -2.03
C ASN A 33 15.61 -22.01 -3.08
N THR A 34 14.88 -21.09 -3.72
CA THR A 34 15.46 -20.10 -4.64
C THR A 34 16.52 -19.25 -3.92
N TRP A 35 16.22 -18.76 -2.72
CA TRP A 35 17.17 -17.95 -1.95
C TRP A 35 18.37 -18.75 -1.43
N LEU A 36 18.21 -20.04 -1.15
CA LEU A 36 19.35 -20.92 -0.85
C LEU A 36 20.28 -21.07 -2.05
N GLN A 37 19.73 -21.23 -3.26
CA GLN A 37 20.53 -21.28 -4.49
C GLN A 37 21.24 -19.95 -4.76
N ILE A 38 20.56 -18.82 -4.55
CA ILE A 38 21.16 -17.48 -4.67
C ILE A 38 22.31 -17.32 -3.66
N GLU A 39 22.13 -17.78 -2.42
CA GLU A 39 23.17 -17.74 -1.38
C GLU A 39 24.43 -18.52 -1.79
N ASP A 40 24.26 -19.71 -2.37
CA ASP A 40 25.38 -20.53 -2.87
C ASP A 40 26.08 -19.86 -4.08
N LEU A 41 25.31 -19.28 -5.00
CA LEU A 41 25.84 -18.58 -6.17
C LEU A 41 26.60 -17.30 -5.79
N ASP A 42 26.06 -16.46 -4.88
CA ASP A 42 26.71 -15.22 -4.45
C ASP A 42 28.03 -15.55 -3.72
N ARG A 43 28.07 -16.63 -2.95
CA ARG A 43 29.30 -17.13 -2.31
C ARG A 43 30.37 -17.53 -3.33
N ILE A 44 30.00 -18.31 -4.35
CA ILE A 44 30.91 -18.72 -5.42
C ILE A 44 31.41 -17.50 -6.21
N TYR A 45 30.51 -16.56 -6.51
CA TYR A 45 30.85 -15.34 -7.22
C TYR A 45 31.84 -14.46 -6.44
N LEU A 46 31.61 -14.23 -5.15
CA LEU A 46 32.49 -13.42 -4.32
C LEU A 46 33.89 -14.03 -4.15
N GLN A 47 33.95 -15.36 -3.99
CA GLN A 47 35.23 -16.09 -3.93
C GLN A 47 35.99 -16.03 -5.26
N SER A 48 35.30 -16.19 -6.39
CA SER A 48 35.94 -16.25 -7.73
C SER A 48 36.31 -14.88 -8.30
N ALA A 49 35.41 -13.89 -8.20
CA ALA A 49 35.58 -12.58 -8.82
C ALA A 49 36.48 -11.64 -7.99
N PHE A 50 36.41 -11.72 -6.66
CA PHE A 50 37.11 -10.78 -5.78
C PHE A 50 38.20 -11.41 -4.92
N LYS A 51 38.38 -12.75 -4.97
CA LYS A 51 39.30 -13.50 -4.10
C LYS A 51 39.11 -13.18 -2.61
N LEU A 52 37.89 -12.81 -2.22
CA LEU A 52 37.53 -12.49 -0.84
C LEU A 52 37.12 -13.79 -0.14
N ASP A 53 37.73 -14.09 1.01
CA ASP A 53 37.28 -15.18 1.90
C ASP A 53 36.07 -14.72 2.77
N LEU A 54 35.05 -14.21 2.08
CA LEU A 54 33.82 -13.69 2.70
C LEU A 54 32.68 -14.68 2.46
N ASN A 55 32.07 -15.17 3.53
CA ASN A 55 30.82 -15.91 3.44
C ASN A 55 29.66 -14.91 3.44
N VAL A 56 28.61 -15.21 2.68
CA VAL A 56 27.40 -14.41 2.63
C VAL A 56 26.21 -15.28 2.97
N CYS A 57 25.33 -14.75 3.81
CA CYS A 57 24.05 -15.36 4.12
C CYS A 57 22.91 -14.34 3.99
N TYR A 58 21.79 -14.81 3.45
CA TYR A 58 20.59 -13.99 3.28
C TYR A 58 19.61 -14.22 4.42
N PHE A 59 19.00 -13.14 4.91
CA PHE A 59 18.05 -13.15 6.01
C PHE A 59 16.79 -12.37 5.65
N GLY A 60 15.91 -12.19 6.63
CA GLY A 60 14.73 -11.36 6.48
C GLY A 60 13.65 -11.96 5.58
N SER A 61 12.77 -11.08 5.11
CA SER A 61 11.49 -11.49 4.53
C SER A 61 11.63 -12.42 3.32
N GLN A 62 12.64 -12.16 2.50
CA GLN A 62 12.99 -12.91 1.30
C GLN A 62 13.44 -14.33 1.63
N ALA A 63 14.50 -14.49 2.44
CA ALA A 63 15.07 -15.79 2.80
C ALA A 63 14.16 -16.64 3.72
N GLU A 64 13.21 -16.01 4.41
CA GLU A 64 12.19 -16.68 5.24
C GLU A 64 10.95 -17.11 4.45
N GLY A 65 10.83 -16.68 3.18
CA GLY A 65 9.68 -16.94 2.31
C GLY A 65 8.41 -16.18 2.70
N THR A 66 8.53 -15.07 3.45
CA THR A 66 7.43 -14.27 4.01
C THR A 66 7.10 -13.02 3.18
N THR A 67 7.53 -12.99 1.92
CA THR A 67 7.27 -11.93 0.95
C THR A 67 6.95 -12.56 -0.42
N THR A 68 6.33 -11.79 -1.30
CA THR A 68 6.00 -12.13 -2.69
C THR A 68 6.49 -11.02 -3.62
N ASP A 69 6.49 -11.22 -4.93
CA ASP A 69 6.99 -10.23 -5.90
C ASP A 69 6.27 -8.87 -5.79
N GLY A 70 5.04 -8.86 -5.30
CA GLY A 70 4.31 -7.63 -4.99
C GLY A 70 4.62 -7.03 -3.61
N LEU A 71 5.17 -7.78 -2.66
CA LEU A 71 5.41 -7.28 -1.30
C LEU A 71 6.76 -6.58 -1.13
N LEU A 72 7.44 -6.20 -2.24
CA LEU A 72 8.70 -5.45 -2.34
C LEU A 72 9.37 -5.20 -0.98
N SER A 73 10.03 -6.23 -0.46
CA SER A 73 10.86 -6.10 0.72
C SER A 73 12.30 -5.92 0.30
N ASP A 74 13.03 -5.15 1.11
CA ASP A 74 14.47 -5.12 1.10
C ASP A 74 15.09 -6.53 1.22
N ILE A 75 16.31 -6.62 0.69
CA ILE A 75 17.14 -7.81 0.77
C ILE A 75 18.11 -7.62 1.93
N ASP A 76 17.91 -8.36 3.02
CA ASP A 76 18.85 -8.38 4.14
C ASP A 76 19.95 -9.42 3.88
N LYS A 77 21.22 -8.99 3.89
CA LYS A 77 22.34 -9.94 3.84
C LYS A 77 23.45 -9.60 4.82
N VAL A 78 24.05 -10.64 5.39
CA VAL A 78 25.24 -10.51 6.24
C VAL A 78 26.45 -11.11 5.52
N GLY A 79 27.50 -10.31 5.39
CA GLY A 79 28.83 -10.79 5.05
C GLY A 79 29.61 -11.08 6.33
N TYR A 80 30.23 -12.26 6.43
CA TYR A 80 31.06 -12.61 7.57
C TYR A 80 32.27 -13.43 7.15
N GLN A 81 33.36 -13.29 7.88
CA GLN A 81 34.60 -14.02 7.67
C GLN A 81 34.76 -15.07 8.76
N LYS A 82 35.12 -16.30 8.39
CA LYS A 82 35.31 -17.41 9.35
C LYS A 82 36.70 -17.41 10.01
N SER A 83 37.63 -16.60 9.53
CA SER A 83 39.05 -16.66 9.92
C SER A 83 39.39 -15.91 11.21
N GLU A 84 38.52 -15.02 11.71
CA GLU A 84 38.70 -14.34 13.00
C GLU A 84 38.09 -15.20 14.11
N VAL A 85 38.92 -15.63 15.08
CA VAL A 85 38.47 -16.52 16.15
C VAL A 85 37.94 -15.67 17.30
N VAL A 86 36.61 -15.56 17.38
CA VAL A 86 35.95 -14.99 18.55
C VAL A 86 35.59 -16.10 19.54
N LEU A 87 36.16 -16.02 20.74
CA LEU A 87 36.00 -16.95 21.84
C LEU A 87 34.97 -16.43 22.85
N ASP A 88 34.17 -17.33 23.43
CA ASP A 88 33.27 -17.04 24.56
C ASP A 88 33.96 -17.21 25.91
N ASP A 89 34.98 -18.08 25.97
CA ASP A 89 35.78 -18.34 27.16
C ASP A 89 37.25 -18.58 26.77
N LEU A 90 38.19 -18.10 27.58
CA LEU A 90 39.62 -18.31 27.42
C LEU A 90 40.00 -19.80 27.49
N GLN A 91 39.24 -20.63 28.22
CA GLN A 91 39.51 -22.07 28.28
C GLN A 91 39.36 -22.76 26.90
N SER A 92 38.63 -22.13 25.97
CA SER A 92 38.48 -22.62 24.60
C SER A 92 39.59 -22.19 23.65
N TRP A 93 40.63 -21.51 24.16
CA TRP A 93 41.79 -21.10 23.39
C TRP A 93 42.71 -22.28 23.06
N GLU A 94 43.22 -22.33 21.83
CA GLU A 94 44.15 -23.35 21.34
C GLU A 94 45.36 -22.66 20.70
N ALA A 95 46.55 -23.26 20.83
CA ALA A 95 47.81 -22.70 20.31
C ALA A 95 47.80 -22.44 18.80
N SER A 96 46.96 -23.14 18.04
CA SER A 96 46.72 -22.90 16.61
C SER A 96 46.10 -21.54 16.29
N PHE A 97 45.56 -20.82 17.27
CA PHE A 97 44.99 -19.47 17.07
C PHE A 97 46.03 -18.35 17.20
N ALA A 98 47.25 -18.65 17.67
CA ALA A 98 48.29 -17.66 17.95
C ALA A 98 48.78 -16.87 16.71
N THR A 99 48.41 -17.29 15.49
CA THR A 99 48.75 -16.62 14.22
C THR A 99 47.66 -15.66 13.72
N ASN A 100 46.47 -15.65 14.33
CA ASN A 100 45.33 -14.81 13.94
C ASN A 100 44.95 -13.84 15.07
N ASP A 101 44.40 -12.68 14.73
CA ASP A 101 43.78 -11.78 15.72
C ASP A 101 42.63 -12.54 16.40
N THR A 102 42.83 -12.87 17.69
CA THR A 102 41.89 -13.63 18.50
C THR A 102 41.22 -12.69 19.49
N PHE A 103 39.90 -12.74 19.57
CA PHE A 103 39.11 -11.87 20.44
C PHE A 103 38.32 -12.69 21.45
N LEU A 104 38.31 -12.25 22.70
CA LEU A 104 37.46 -12.78 23.76
C LEU A 104 36.22 -11.91 23.90
N MET A 105 35.04 -12.52 23.89
CA MET A 105 33.80 -11.84 24.25
C MET A 105 33.79 -11.56 25.73
N VAL A 106 33.55 -10.29 26.08
CA VAL A 106 33.45 -9.85 27.46
C VAL A 106 32.15 -9.08 27.64
N ALA A 107 31.31 -9.57 28.55
CA ALA A 107 30.14 -8.86 29.02
C ALA A 107 30.19 -8.82 30.55
N ASP A 108 30.33 -7.62 31.08
CA ASP A 108 30.35 -7.37 32.52
C ASP A 108 29.20 -6.42 32.90
N GLU A 109 29.14 -6.02 34.16
CA GLU A 109 28.10 -5.12 34.69
C GLU A 109 27.95 -3.78 33.93
N SER A 110 28.99 -3.35 33.20
CA SER A 110 28.93 -2.14 32.37
C SER A 110 28.35 -2.37 30.98
N THR A 111 28.18 -3.64 30.59
CA THR A 111 27.76 -4.05 29.25
C THR A 111 26.29 -4.48 29.27
N PRO A 112 25.41 -3.84 28.48
CA PRO A 112 24.00 -4.22 28.45
C PRO A 112 23.80 -5.67 27.94
N PRO A 113 22.80 -6.42 28.45
CA PRO A 113 22.46 -7.74 27.92
C PRO A 113 22.22 -7.70 26.42
N GLY A 114 22.71 -8.71 25.69
CA GLY A 114 22.69 -8.75 24.23
C GLY A 114 23.88 -8.06 23.55
N TYR A 115 24.75 -7.42 24.32
CA TYR A 115 25.96 -6.77 23.82
C TYR A 115 27.20 -7.36 24.49
N VAL A 116 28.33 -7.25 23.82
CA VAL A 116 29.66 -7.66 24.30
C VAL A 116 30.71 -6.64 23.85
N LYS A 117 31.84 -6.62 24.55
CA LYS A 117 33.09 -6.00 24.09
C LYS A 117 34.04 -7.12 23.64
N LEU A 118 34.92 -6.83 22.69
CA LEU A 118 35.84 -7.82 22.14
C LEU A 118 37.26 -7.54 22.61
N GLN A 119 37.68 -8.21 23.67
CA GLN A 119 39.01 -8.04 24.24
C GLN A 119 40.06 -8.81 23.44
N LEU A 120 41.18 -8.17 23.12
CA LEU A 120 42.25 -8.82 22.38
C LEU A 120 42.99 -9.85 23.23
N VAL A 121 43.28 -11.01 22.63
CA VAL A 121 44.02 -12.12 23.26
C VAL A 121 45.33 -12.36 22.50
N GLN A 122 46.44 -12.47 23.23
CA GLN A 122 47.75 -12.82 22.67
C GLN A 122 48.34 -14.02 23.41
N ARG A 123 48.67 -15.08 22.65
CA ARG A 123 49.39 -16.29 23.12
C ARG A 123 48.76 -17.12 24.24
N ASP A 124 47.56 -16.76 24.70
CA ASP A 124 46.69 -17.41 25.74
C ASP A 124 46.18 -16.41 26.79
N ALA A 125 46.71 -15.17 26.80
CA ALA A 125 46.36 -14.16 27.79
C ALA A 125 45.71 -12.92 27.16
N PRO A 126 44.73 -12.30 27.85
CA PRO A 126 44.21 -11.00 27.42
C PRO A 126 45.29 -9.91 27.45
N ILE A 127 45.33 -9.04 26.43
CA ILE A 127 46.32 -7.98 26.34
C ILE A 127 45.99 -6.86 27.33
N LEU A 128 46.97 -6.50 28.17
CA LEU A 128 46.95 -5.32 29.03
C LEU A 128 47.83 -4.21 28.41
N VAL A 129 47.16 -3.11 28.05
CA VAL A 129 47.61 -1.72 27.80
C VAL A 129 48.77 -1.43 26.81
N ASN A 130 49.82 -2.24 26.64
CA ASN A 130 51.08 -1.71 26.08
C ASN A 130 51.57 -2.21 24.71
N ASN A 131 50.93 -3.20 24.06
CA ASN A 131 51.54 -3.88 22.89
C ASN A 131 50.77 -3.84 21.56
N TYR A 132 49.58 -3.23 21.47
CA TYR A 132 48.81 -3.25 20.22
C TYR A 132 49.03 -1.97 19.39
N GLN A 133 49.70 -2.09 18.25
CA GLN A 133 50.07 -0.96 17.38
C GLN A 133 49.07 -0.67 16.25
N ASP A 134 47.91 -1.33 16.21
CA ASP A 134 46.89 -1.05 15.20
C ASP A 134 45.82 -0.11 15.79
N GLY A 135 45.62 1.05 15.15
CA GLY A 135 44.77 2.17 15.62
C GLY A 135 43.26 1.87 15.70
N GLN A 136 42.88 0.59 15.73
CA GLN A 136 41.52 0.07 15.83
C GLN A 136 41.17 -0.40 17.25
N ALA A 137 42.17 -0.78 18.05
CA ALA A 137 41.95 -1.13 19.46
C ALA A 137 41.82 0.13 20.32
N ARG A 138 40.93 0.07 21.32
CA ARG A 138 40.65 1.16 22.26
C ARG A 138 40.63 0.62 23.68
N LEU A 139 40.79 1.51 24.67
CA LEU A 139 40.64 1.15 26.07
C LEU A 139 39.19 1.35 26.49
N ASP A 140 38.64 0.36 27.19
CA ASP A 140 37.37 0.49 27.88
C ASP A 140 37.54 1.08 29.29
N SER A 141 36.41 1.27 29.98
CA SER A 141 36.34 1.80 31.36
C SER A 141 37.10 0.98 32.40
N LYS A 142 37.48 -0.27 32.08
CA LYS A 142 38.29 -1.16 32.93
C LYS A 142 39.73 -1.30 32.43
N HIS A 143 40.18 -0.42 31.53
CA HIS A 143 41.51 -0.41 30.95
C HIS A 143 41.88 -1.69 30.16
N ARG A 144 40.88 -2.40 29.63
CA ARG A 144 41.10 -3.55 28.72
C ARG A 144 41.27 -3.04 27.29
N SER A 145 42.17 -3.66 26.53
CA SER A 145 42.29 -3.39 25.10
C SER A 145 41.19 -4.14 24.34
N VAL A 146 40.25 -3.40 23.76
CA VAL A 146 39.08 -3.92 23.07
C VAL A 146 38.96 -3.40 21.64
N LEU A 147 38.37 -4.20 20.76
CA LEU A 147 38.09 -3.81 19.38
C LEU A 147 36.87 -2.88 19.33
N GLY A 148 37.07 -1.65 18.85
CA GLY A 148 35.96 -0.73 18.59
C GLY A 148 35.07 -1.22 17.45
N ASN A 149 33.77 -0.96 17.51
CA ASN A 149 32.84 -1.41 16.45
C ASN A 149 33.08 -0.72 15.09
N ASN A 150 33.79 0.40 15.08
CA ASN A 150 34.25 1.08 13.87
C ASN A 150 35.36 0.31 13.10
N ALA A 151 35.93 -0.76 13.68
CA ALA A 151 36.96 -1.57 13.03
C ALA A 151 36.48 -2.24 11.74
N VAL A 152 35.20 -2.64 11.70
CA VAL A 152 34.58 -3.31 10.56
C VAL A 152 33.74 -2.34 9.70
N GLU A 153 33.40 -1.17 10.25
CA GLU A 153 32.52 -0.16 9.63
C GLU A 153 33.13 0.50 8.37
N ARG A 154 34.44 0.37 8.13
CA ARG A 154 35.15 0.99 6.99
C ARG A 154 35.16 0.19 5.67
N ARG A 155 34.37 -0.89 5.53
CA ARG A 155 34.60 -1.90 4.47
C ARG A 155 33.42 -2.28 3.56
N ILE A 156 32.36 -1.48 3.43
CA ILE A 156 31.40 -1.67 2.32
C ILE A 156 31.66 -0.59 1.25
N PRO A 157 32.71 -0.74 0.41
CA PRO A 157 33.15 0.30 -0.54
C PRO A 157 32.11 0.67 -1.61
N PHE A 158 30.98 -0.03 -1.66
CA PHE A 158 29.92 0.15 -2.65
C PHE A 158 28.58 0.62 -2.04
N ALA A 159 28.49 0.84 -0.72
CA ALA A 159 27.26 1.31 -0.08
C ALA A 159 26.94 2.76 -0.49
N ASN A 160 25.68 3.01 -0.85
CA ASN A 160 25.20 4.33 -1.25
C ASN A 160 24.80 5.17 -0.03
N GLU A 161 24.23 4.52 0.99
CA GLU A 161 23.78 5.11 2.25
C GLU A 161 24.06 4.16 3.41
N HIS A 162 24.15 4.67 4.64
CA HIS A 162 24.32 3.86 5.85
C HIS A 162 23.12 4.02 6.79
N HIS A 163 22.54 2.89 7.23
CA HIS A 163 21.45 2.83 8.20
C HIS A 163 21.87 1.95 9.39
N GLY A 164 22.39 2.57 10.45
CA GLY A 164 22.99 1.83 11.56
C GLY A 164 24.19 0.99 11.07
N PRO A 165 24.30 -0.30 11.44
CA PRO A 165 25.41 -1.14 10.99
C PRO A 165 25.29 -1.63 9.53
N ALA A 166 24.19 -1.28 8.84
CA ALA A 166 23.93 -1.72 7.48
C ALA A 166 24.35 -0.65 6.45
N GLY A 167 25.04 -1.07 5.38
CA GLY A 167 25.21 -0.29 4.16
C GLY A 167 24.13 -0.64 3.14
N ARG A 168 23.38 0.35 2.66
CA ARG A 168 22.31 0.18 1.67
C ARG A 168 22.86 0.26 0.25
N LEU A 169 22.54 -0.75 -0.56
CA LEU A 169 22.87 -0.85 -1.97
C LEU A 169 21.61 -0.64 -2.81
N TYR A 170 21.70 0.22 -3.82
CA TYR A 170 20.67 0.42 -4.84
C TYR A 170 21.19 -0.19 -6.15
N ASN A 171 20.52 -1.21 -6.68
CA ASN A 171 20.88 -1.78 -7.97
C ASN A 171 19.63 -2.23 -8.75
N GLN A 172 19.48 -1.75 -9.98
CA GLN A 172 18.46 -2.16 -10.96
C GLN A 172 17.04 -2.44 -10.39
N GLY A 173 16.55 -1.59 -9.48
CA GLY A 173 15.19 -1.69 -8.95
C GLY A 173 15.03 -2.43 -7.60
N PHE A 174 16.11 -2.88 -6.96
CA PHE A 174 16.06 -3.49 -5.62
C PHE A 174 16.97 -2.75 -4.62
N THR A 175 16.56 -2.78 -3.35
CA THR A 175 17.31 -2.27 -2.20
C THR A 175 17.85 -3.43 -1.37
N ALA A 176 19.15 -3.48 -1.15
CA ALA A 176 19.78 -4.48 -0.28
C ALA A 176 20.49 -3.82 0.89
N ASP A 177 20.18 -4.26 2.11
CA ASP A 177 20.85 -3.83 3.33
C ASP A 177 21.91 -4.89 3.69
N VAL A 178 23.18 -4.46 3.65
CA VAL A 178 24.35 -5.31 3.86
C VAL A 178 24.97 -4.98 5.20
N VAL A 179 25.06 -5.98 6.08
CA VAL A 179 25.76 -5.87 7.36
C VAL A 179 27.02 -6.71 7.31
N LEU A 180 28.13 -6.18 7.80
CA LEU A 180 29.32 -6.98 8.08
C LEU A 180 29.28 -7.40 9.55
N GLY A 181 29.53 -8.68 9.81
CA GLY A 181 29.56 -9.22 11.16
C GLY A 181 30.71 -10.19 11.38
N LEU A 182 31.12 -10.34 12.64
CA LEU A 182 32.10 -11.33 13.05
C LEU A 182 31.40 -12.63 13.43
N TYR A 183 32.00 -13.76 13.06
CA TYR A 183 31.49 -15.09 13.33
C TYR A 183 31.95 -15.57 14.70
N THR A 184 31.03 -16.03 15.56
CA THR A 184 31.43 -16.66 16.83
C THR A 184 31.68 -18.15 16.65
N ARG A 185 32.72 -18.69 17.30
CA ARG A 185 32.95 -20.15 17.26
C ARG A 185 31.91 -20.93 18.06
N TYR A 186 31.44 -20.35 19.16
CA TYR A 186 30.45 -20.93 20.06
C TYR A 186 29.32 -19.94 20.33
N TRP A 187 28.18 -20.45 20.79
CA TRP A 187 27.12 -19.60 21.31
C TRP A 187 27.60 -18.85 22.56
N PRO A 188 27.26 -17.57 22.70
CA PRO A 188 27.63 -16.77 23.87
C PRO A 188 26.94 -17.31 25.12
N TYR A 189 27.63 -17.26 26.26
CA TYR A 189 27.09 -17.70 27.55
C TYR A 189 25.75 -17.03 27.91
N GLN A 190 25.54 -15.78 27.47
CA GLN A 190 24.30 -15.01 27.69
C GLN A 190 23.04 -15.70 27.14
N ALA A 191 23.19 -16.55 26.12
CA ALA A 191 22.10 -17.31 25.51
C ALA A 191 22.03 -18.78 25.98
N SER A 192 22.92 -19.21 26.88
CA SER A 192 23.01 -20.61 27.34
C SER A 192 21.70 -21.13 27.94
N GLN A 193 20.96 -20.28 28.66
CA GLN A 193 19.68 -20.63 29.29
C GLN A 193 18.61 -21.01 28.25
N TRP A 194 18.71 -20.52 27.02
CA TRP A 194 17.77 -20.86 25.95
C TRP A 194 17.75 -22.38 25.65
N PHE A 195 18.90 -23.05 25.76
CA PHE A 195 19.02 -24.47 25.47
C PHE A 195 18.46 -25.37 26.58
N SER A 196 18.41 -24.88 27.81
CA SER A 196 17.96 -25.62 29.00
C SER A 196 16.56 -25.26 29.46
N ARG A 197 15.95 -24.17 28.95
CA ARG A 197 14.62 -23.74 29.42
C ARG A 197 13.51 -24.74 29.11
N ILE A 198 12.56 -24.83 30.04
CA ILE A 198 11.37 -25.68 29.97
C ILE A 198 10.38 -25.09 28.97
N ARG A 199 9.82 -25.94 28.11
CA ARG A 199 8.88 -25.55 27.03
C ARG A 199 7.58 -26.33 27.14
N SER A 200 6.49 -25.64 27.44
CA SER A 200 5.19 -26.25 27.74
C SER A 200 4.65 -27.17 26.63
N PHE A 201 4.94 -26.84 25.36
CA PHE A 201 4.46 -27.61 24.20
C PHE A 201 5.59 -28.18 23.33
N ASN A 202 6.82 -28.28 23.86
CA ASN A 202 7.97 -28.88 23.18
C ASN A 202 8.27 -28.32 21.77
N TRP A 203 7.93 -27.05 21.53
CA TRP A 203 8.35 -26.32 20.33
C TRP A 203 9.48 -25.34 20.67
N PRO A 204 10.59 -25.32 19.89
CA PRO A 204 10.90 -26.25 18.80
C PRO A 204 11.27 -27.65 19.32
N PRO A 205 11.13 -28.72 18.51
CA PRO A 205 11.56 -30.07 18.89
C PRO A 205 13.06 -30.13 19.22
N ARG A 206 13.46 -31.04 20.12
CA ARG A 206 14.86 -31.13 20.60
C ARG A 206 15.90 -31.20 19.48
N ARG A 207 15.64 -31.99 18.44
CA ARG A 207 16.51 -32.08 17.25
C ARG A 207 16.83 -30.71 16.62
N ILE A 208 15.88 -29.77 16.64
CA ILE A 208 16.06 -28.43 16.08
C ILE A 208 16.86 -27.56 17.04
N ILE A 209 16.67 -27.72 18.34
CA ILE A 209 17.49 -27.06 19.36
C ILE A 209 18.95 -27.49 19.20
N ASP A 210 19.20 -28.80 19.01
CA ASP A 210 20.56 -29.32 18.82
C ASP A 210 21.18 -28.77 17.52
N VAL A 211 20.44 -28.73 16.40
CA VAL A 211 20.92 -28.08 15.16
C VAL A 211 21.24 -26.60 15.36
N ILE A 212 20.38 -25.85 16.07
CA ILE A 212 20.61 -24.43 16.36
C ILE A 212 21.86 -24.25 17.23
N LYS A 213 22.10 -25.14 18.19
CA LYS A 213 23.29 -25.12 19.04
C LYS A 213 24.61 -25.23 18.26
N GLU A 214 24.58 -25.97 17.15
CA GLU A 214 25.73 -26.12 16.25
C GLU A 214 25.91 -24.94 15.27
N THR A 215 24.93 -24.03 15.18
CA THR A 215 25.09 -22.78 14.42
C THR A 215 25.91 -21.76 15.22
N ALA A 216 26.51 -20.77 14.55
CA ALA A 216 27.16 -19.66 15.22
C ALA A 216 26.19 -18.53 15.58
N ALA A 217 26.61 -17.67 16.50
CA ALA A 217 26.09 -16.31 16.62
C ALA A 217 26.95 -15.36 15.74
N LEU A 218 26.38 -14.20 15.46
CA LEU A 218 27.06 -13.12 14.75
C LEU A 218 27.23 -11.92 15.68
N LEU A 219 28.36 -11.23 15.55
CA LEU A 219 28.63 -9.97 16.23
C LEU A 219 28.50 -8.83 15.23
N VAL A 220 27.50 -8.00 15.43
CA VAL A 220 27.19 -6.86 14.56
C VAL A 220 27.80 -5.58 15.16
N PRO A 221 28.46 -4.72 14.35
CA PRO A 221 29.16 -3.53 14.84
C PRO A 221 28.17 -2.41 15.22
N VAL A 222 27.43 -2.61 16.30
CA VAL A 222 26.51 -1.62 16.86
C VAL A 222 26.43 -1.79 18.37
N GLY A 223 26.65 -0.70 19.11
CA GLY A 223 26.48 -0.70 20.56
C GLY A 223 25.08 -0.33 21.02
N HIS A 224 24.84 -0.48 22.32
CA HIS A 224 23.56 -0.15 22.93
C HIS A 224 23.40 1.37 23.07
N LYS A 225 22.24 1.92 22.65
CA LYS A 225 22.00 3.38 22.58
C LYS A 225 22.11 4.12 23.92
N LEU A 226 21.91 3.42 25.03
CA LEU A 226 21.99 4.00 26.37
C LEU A 226 23.36 3.75 27.04
N SER A 227 24.26 3.02 26.38
CA SER A 227 25.58 2.73 26.95
C SER A 227 26.54 3.91 26.73
N PRO A 228 27.29 4.32 27.76
CA PRO A 228 28.36 5.32 27.60
C PRO A 228 29.51 4.80 26.72
N GLU A 229 29.64 3.48 26.57
CA GLU A 229 30.70 2.82 25.79
C GLU A 229 30.17 2.21 24.48
N GLN A 230 29.07 2.74 23.94
CA GLN A 230 28.41 2.27 22.72
C GLN A 230 29.37 2.03 21.54
N HIS A 231 30.44 2.82 21.40
CA HIS A 231 31.41 2.70 20.31
C HIS A 231 32.41 1.53 20.48
N LEU A 232 32.41 0.87 21.64
CA LEU A 232 33.23 -0.31 21.95
C LEU A 232 32.41 -1.61 21.97
N GLU A 233 31.10 -1.48 21.84
CA GLU A 233 30.16 -2.58 21.98
C GLU A 233 29.74 -3.17 20.63
N TRP A 234 29.54 -4.48 20.65
CA TRP A 234 29.07 -5.31 19.55
C TRP A 234 27.78 -6.00 19.97
N ARG A 235 26.79 -6.02 19.09
CA ARG A 235 25.51 -6.67 19.37
C ARG A 235 25.53 -8.12 18.93
N LEU A 236 25.08 -9.01 19.81
CA LEU A 236 24.85 -10.42 19.49
C LEU A 236 23.64 -10.55 18.56
N SER A 237 23.79 -11.34 17.51
CA SER A 237 22.76 -11.62 16.52
C SER A 237 22.65 -13.11 16.28
N PHE A 238 21.44 -13.63 16.45
CA PHE A 238 21.14 -15.06 16.32
C PHE A 238 20.41 -15.38 15.02
N SER A 239 20.65 -14.59 13.97
CA SER A 239 19.93 -14.66 12.69
C SER A 239 19.92 -16.05 12.06
N PHE A 240 20.99 -16.85 12.26
CA PHE A 240 21.01 -18.26 11.84
C PHE A 240 19.97 -19.11 12.57
N GLY A 241 19.95 -19.05 13.90
CA GLY A 241 18.94 -19.72 14.72
C GLY A 241 17.53 -19.26 14.39
N GLU A 242 17.33 -17.94 14.23
CA GLU A 242 16.04 -17.35 13.86
C GLU A 242 15.52 -17.84 12.51
N LYS A 243 16.39 -17.91 11.49
CA LYS A 243 16.07 -18.42 10.16
C LYS A 243 15.60 -19.87 10.25
N LEU A 244 16.33 -20.72 10.99
CA LEU A 244 15.96 -22.11 11.21
C LEU A 244 14.62 -22.28 11.95
N LEU A 245 14.37 -21.48 13.00
CA LEU A 245 13.09 -21.50 13.72
C LEU A 245 11.93 -21.07 12.82
N THR A 246 12.13 -20.01 12.03
CA THR A 246 11.12 -19.48 11.12
C THR A 246 10.75 -20.51 10.06
N TRP A 247 11.73 -21.25 9.51
CA TRP A 247 11.47 -22.37 8.59
C TRP A 247 10.68 -23.54 9.23
N LYS A 248 10.59 -23.61 10.56
CA LYS A 248 9.76 -24.60 11.26
C LYS A 248 8.35 -24.11 11.58
N PHE A 249 7.98 -22.90 11.14
CA PHE A 249 6.59 -22.48 11.17
C PHE A 249 5.76 -23.35 10.24
N ASN A 250 4.65 -23.88 10.76
CA ASN A 250 3.60 -24.47 9.94
C ASN A 250 2.87 -23.38 9.12
N SER A 251 1.94 -23.81 8.24
CA SER A 251 1.23 -22.90 7.35
C SER A 251 0.53 -21.74 8.07
N THR A 252 -0.24 -22.04 9.12
CA THR A 252 -0.95 -21.02 9.90
C THR A 252 0.00 -20.08 10.64
N GLN A 253 1.10 -20.60 11.20
CA GLN A 253 2.09 -19.81 11.93
C GLN A 253 2.77 -18.78 11.03
N TYR A 254 3.24 -19.17 9.83
CA TYR A 254 3.87 -18.17 8.96
C TYR A 254 2.85 -17.17 8.40
N LYS A 255 1.63 -17.61 8.08
CA LYS A 255 0.55 -16.69 7.65
C LYS A 255 0.22 -15.68 8.73
N CYS A 256 0.15 -16.12 9.99
CA CYS A 256 0.02 -15.23 11.14
C CYS A 256 1.17 -14.23 11.20
N TYR A 257 2.43 -14.67 11.04
CA TYR A 257 3.58 -13.78 11.02
C TYR A 257 3.51 -12.74 9.88
N VAL A 258 3.11 -13.14 8.67
CA VAL A 258 2.91 -12.23 7.53
C VAL A 258 1.84 -11.18 7.85
N MET A 259 0.71 -11.60 8.41
CA MET A 259 -0.36 -10.68 8.80
C MET A 259 0.09 -9.68 9.86
N LEU A 260 0.90 -10.11 10.84
CA LEU A 260 1.46 -9.20 11.84
C LEU A 260 2.38 -8.14 11.22
N LYS A 261 3.14 -8.48 10.17
CA LYS A 261 3.95 -7.50 9.43
C LYS A 261 3.06 -6.47 8.72
N PHE A 262 1.92 -6.89 8.18
CA PHE A 262 0.95 -5.95 7.62
C PHE A 262 0.35 -5.04 8.68
N ILE A 263 -0.15 -5.61 9.78
CA ILE A 263 -0.71 -4.84 10.90
C ILE A 263 0.28 -3.81 11.43
N LYS A 264 1.55 -4.21 11.58
CA LYS A 264 2.67 -3.32 11.94
C LYS A 264 2.75 -2.11 11.00
N ASN A 265 2.82 -2.34 9.69
CA ASN A 265 3.00 -1.26 8.70
C ASN A 265 1.73 -0.40 8.54
N THR A 266 0.55 -0.99 8.68
CA THR A 266 -0.72 -0.29 8.47
C THR A 266 -1.14 0.58 9.64
N PHE A 267 -1.09 0.02 10.85
CA PHE A 267 -1.74 0.64 12.00
C PHE A 267 -0.75 1.18 13.02
N ILE A 268 0.43 0.56 13.13
CA ILE A 268 1.37 0.87 14.21
C ILE A 268 2.41 1.88 13.73
N ASN A 269 3.08 1.61 12.61
CA ASN A 269 4.16 2.44 12.07
C ASN A 269 3.64 3.46 11.03
N VAL A 270 2.67 4.28 11.42
CA VAL A 270 2.05 5.29 10.54
C VAL A 270 2.90 6.56 10.46
N GLY A 271 2.89 7.24 9.31
CA GLY A 271 3.52 8.55 9.14
C GLY A 271 5.06 8.51 9.11
N GLY A 272 5.64 7.39 8.68
CA GLY A 272 7.09 7.22 8.53
C GLY A 272 7.85 7.01 9.84
N ARG A 273 7.16 6.83 10.97
CA ARG A 273 7.78 6.51 12.27
C ARG A 273 7.79 5.01 12.50
N GLU A 274 8.96 4.47 12.82
CA GLU A 274 9.11 3.07 13.20
C GLU A 274 9.04 2.91 14.73
N TYR A 275 7.88 2.47 15.22
CA TYR A 275 7.66 2.20 16.63
C TYR A 275 7.99 0.74 16.98
N LEU A 276 7.38 -0.20 16.28
CA LEU A 276 7.66 -1.63 16.41
C LEU A 276 8.29 -2.14 15.12
N THR A 277 9.31 -3.00 15.23
CA THR A 277 9.96 -3.64 14.08
C THR A 277 9.36 -5.01 13.80
N SER A 278 9.67 -5.59 12.63
CA SER A 278 9.29 -6.99 12.34
C SER A 278 9.97 -8.00 13.27
N TYR A 279 11.04 -7.60 13.94
CA TYR A 279 11.74 -8.41 14.93
C TYR A 279 10.94 -8.62 16.21
N HIS A 280 10.22 -7.58 16.69
CA HIS A 280 9.33 -7.71 17.84
C HIS A 280 8.20 -8.72 17.57
N PHE A 281 7.61 -8.67 16.38
CA PHE A 281 6.56 -9.61 15.99
C PHE A 281 7.08 -11.03 15.75
N LYS A 282 8.30 -11.19 15.24
CA LYS A 282 8.95 -12.51 15.13
C LYS A 282 9.18 -13.14 16.50
N THR A 283 9.69 -12.33 17.43
CA THR A 283 9.90 -12.73 18.82
C THR A 283 8.59 -13.12 19.51
N CYS A 284 7.52 -12.33 19.30
CA CYS A 284 6.17 -12.66 19.75
C CYS A 284 5.70 -14.02 19.22
N MET A 285 5.88 -14.30 17.93
CA MET A 285 5.55 -15.60 17.33
C MET A 285 6.31 -16.73 18.03
N PHE A 286 7.62 -16.59 18.26
CA PHE A 286 8.41 -17.64 18.91
C PHE A 286 7.94 -17.92 20.34
N TYR A 287 7.67 -16.89 21.14
CA TYR A 287 7.14 -17.05 22.50
C TYR A 287 5.73 -17.67 22.50
N LEU A 288 4.84 -17.27 21.57
CA LEU A 288 3.49 -17.85 21.52
C LEU A 288 3.49 -19.30 21.05
N ILE A 289 4.25 -19.64 20.02
CA ILE A 289 4.30 -21.03 19.53
C ILE A 289 4.88 -21.95 20.62
N GLU A 290 5.89 -21.51 21.36
CA GLU A 290 6.46 -22.28 22.49
C GLU A 290 5.43 -22.55 23.61
N ASN A 291 4.49 -21.62 23.80
CA ASN A 291 3.52 -21.63 24.90
C ASN A 291 2.08 -21.97 24.47
N THR A 292 1.88 -22.48 23.26
CA THR A 292 0.56 -22.91 22.79
C THR A 292 0.62 -24.26 22.08
N PRO A 293 -0.45 -25.09 22.15
CA PRO A 293 -0.46 -26.38 21.47
C PRO A 293 -0.50 -26.20 19.96
N ASN A 294 0.15 -27.11 19.22
CA ASN A 294 0.08 -27.12 17.74
C ASN A 294 -1.36 -27.24 17.20
N SER A 295 -2.30 -27.82 17.96
CA SER A 295 -3.72 -27.87 17.58
C SER A 295 -4.38 -26.49 17.48
N LEU A 296 -3.81 -25.46 18.12
CA LEU A 296 -4.28 -24.08 18.00
C LEU A 296 -3.95 -23.48 16.64
N TRP A 297 -2.79 -23.80 16.08
CA TRP A 297 -2.27 -23.23 14.84
C TRP A 297 -2.84 -23.93 13.60
N ARG A 298 -4.15 -23.75 13.39
CA ARG A 298 -4.92 -24.28 12.25
C ARG A 298 -5.53 -23.13 11.43
N PRO A 299 -5.83 -23.34 10.13
CA PRO A 299 -6.45 -22.33 9.26
C PRO A 299 -7.65 -21.61 9.89
N HIS A 300 -8.57 -22.38 10.47
CA HIS A 300 -9.78 -21.96 11.17
C HIS A 300 -9.54 -21.08 12.42
N ASN A 301 -8.30 -21.00 12.92
CA ASN A 301 -7.95 -20.23 14.10
C ASN A 301 -7.00 -19.07 13.80
N LEU A 302 -6.70 -18.78 12.53
CA LEU A 302 -5.69 -17.81 12.14
C LEU A 302 -5.90 -16.43 12.78
N LEU A 303 -7.12 -15.89 12.74
CA LEU A 303 -7.43 -14.59 13.35
C LEU A 303 -7.29 -14.60 14.86
N PHE A 304 -7.73 -15.68 15.50
CA PHE A 304 -7.57 -15.85 16.93
C PHE A 304 -6.09 -15.87 17.33
N CYS A 305 -5.24 -16.52 16.52
CA CYS A 305 -3.79 -16.51 16.72
C CYS A 305 -3.19 -15.11 16.53
N ILE A 306 -3.66 -14.33 15.55
CA ILE A 306 -3.24 -12.93 15.37
C ILE A 306 -3.60 -12.10 16.60
N ASP A 307 -4.81 -12.25 17.14
CA ASP A 307 -5.24 -11.53 18.34
C ASP A 307 -4.46 -11.96 19.59
N LEU A 308 -4.06 -13.23 19.70
CA LEU A 308 -3.12 -13.66 20.76
C LEU A 308 -1.77 -12.96 20.63
N CYS A 309 -1.24 -12.82 19.42
CA CYS A 309 -0.01 -12.07 19.17
C CYS A 309 -0.15 -10.59 19.56
N LEU A 310 -1.27 -9.95 19.23
CA LEU A 310 -1.53 -8.57 19.62
C LEU A 310 -1.70 -8.42 21.15
N LYS A 311 -2.34 -9.37 21.82
CA LYS A 311 -2.44 -9.39 23.30
C LYS A 311 -1.07 -9.53 23.97
N LEU A 312 -0.22 -10.42 23.46
CA LEU A 312 1.14 -10.57 24.01
C LEU A 312 1.96 -9.29 23.81
N ILE A 313 1.91 -8.70 22.60
CA ILE A 313 2.57 -7.42 22.32
C ILE A 313 2.04 -6.31 23.23
N LEU A 314 0.72 -6.22 23.44
CA LEU A 314 0.12 -5.23 24.35
C LEU A 314 0.66 -5.42 25.77
N SER A 315 0.70 -6.65 26.27
CA SER A 315 1.24 -6.92 27.61
C SER A 315 2.70 -6.52 27.75
N TRP A 316 3.54 -6.74 26.72
CA TRP A 316 4.93 -6.30 26.71
C TRP A 316 5.06 -4.77 26.67
N ILE A 317 4.16 -4.08 25.95
CA ILE A 317 4.13 -2.61 25.92
C ILE A 317 3.75 -2.07 27.29
N GLU A 318 2.72 -2.62 27.93
CA GLU A 318 2.24 -2.21 29.25
C GLU A 318 3.31 -2.44 30.33
N CYS A 319 3.95 -3.61 30.34
CA CYS A 319 5.05 -3.95 31.25
C CYS A 319 6.39 -3.31 30.86
N LYS A 320 6.48 -2.61 29.72
CA LYS A 320 7.71 -2.01 29.17
C LYS A 320 8.84 -3.02 28.97
N ASN A 321 8.49 -4.29 28.75
CA ASN A 321 9.44 -5.37 28.63
C ASN A 321 9.10 -6.28 27.45
N CYS A 322 9.94 -6.22 26.42
CA CYS A 322 9.88 -7.11 25.26
C CYS A 322 11.17 -7.93 25.25
N PRO A 323 11.17 -9.16 25.82
CA PRO A 323 12.38 -9.94 25.98
C PRO A 323 12.87 -10.47 24.64
N ASN A 324 14.18 -10.46 24.41
CA ASN A 324 14.77 -11.20 23.29
C ASN A 324 14.47 -12.70 23.45
N TYR A 325 14.30 -13.42 22.33
CA TYR A 325 13.94 -14.83 22.38
C TYR A 325 15.08 -15.72 22.88
N PHE A 326 16.34 -15.40 22.55
CA PHE A 326 17.53 -16.15 22.92
C PHE A 326 18.20 -15.64 24.19
N ILE A 327 18.22 -14.32 24.40
CA ILE A 327 18.79 -13.68 25.60
C ILE A 327 17.64 -13.08 26.41
N HIS A 328 17.06 -13.87 27.33
CA HIS A 328 15.85 -13.46 28.05
C HIS A 328 15.99 -12.12 28.80
N ASP A 329 17.19 -11.82 29.30
CA ASP A 329 17.51 -10.60 30.04
C ASP A 329 17.64 -9.35 29.15
N GLU A 330 17.70 -9.50 27.82
CA GLU A 330 17.72 -8.37 26.89
C GLU A 330 16.29 -7.87 26.64
N ASN A 331 15.99 -6.67 27.18
CA ASN A 331 14.74 -5.98 26.91
C ASN A 331 14.84 -5.06 25.68
N MET A 332 14.21 -5.47 24.58
CA MET A 332 14.25 -4.74 23.30
C MET A 332 13.44 -3.43 23.29
N PHE A 333 12.59 -3.20 24.29
CA PHE A 333 11.85 -1.93 24.43
C PHE A 333 12.62 -0.85 25.19
N LEU A 334 13.72 -1.23 25.86
CA LEU A 334 14.53 -0.32 26.65
C LEU A 334 15.04 0.85 25.78
N GLY A 335 14.76 2.08 26.22
CA GLY A 335 15.12 3.31 25.49
C GLY A 335 14.34 3.57 24.20
N ARG A 336 13.31 2.78 23.87
CA ARG A 336 12.49 2.93 22.65
C ARG A 336 11.02 3.17 22.93
N ILE A 337 10.41 2.32 23.78
CA ILE A 337 8.96 2.35 24.06
C ILE A 337 8.74 2.82 25.48
N MET A 338 8.56 4.14 25.66
CA MET A 338 8.42 4.77 26.97
C MET A 338 7.60 6.07 26.88
N GLY A 339 7.02 6.48 28.02
CA GLY A 339 6.26 7.73 28.14
C GLY A 339 5.06 7.81 27.18
N SER A 340 4.93 8.92 26.46
CA SER A 340 3.82 9.16 25.52
C SER A 340 3.77 8.16 24.36
N VAL A 341 4.92 7.67 23.91
CA VAL A 341 5.02 6.66 22.84
C VAL A 341 4.39 5.33 23.27
N GLN A 342 4.66 4.91 24.51
CA GLN A 342 4.06 3.70 25.07
C GLN A 342 2.54 3.79 25.11
N VAL A 343 1.99 4.88 25.65
CA VAL A 343 0.54 5.10 25.76
C VAL A 343 -0.12 5.12 24.37
N TYR A 344 0.51 5.79 23.41
CA TYR A 344 0.00 5.87 22.04
C TYR A 344 -0.09 4.49 21.36
N ILE A 345 0.99 3.70 21.40
CA ILE A 345 1.00 2.38 20.75
C ILE A 345 0.08 1.40 21.48
N ALA A 346 0.04 1.44 22.82
CA ALA A 346 -0.89 0.63 23.60
C ALA A 346 -2.35 0.92 23.20
N GLY A 347 -2.71 2.20 23.05
CA GLY A 347 -4.03 2.61 22.59
C GLY A 347 -4.38 2.08 21.19
N ILE A 348 -3.41 2.09 20.26
CA ILE A 348 -3.60 1.50 18.92
C ILE A 348 -3.86 -0.01 19.02
N VAL A 349 -2.99 -0.75 19.70
CA VAL A 349 -3.10 -2.21 19.80
C VAL A 349 -4.39 -2.62 20.52
N GLN A 350 -4.77 -1.90 21.58
CA GLN A 350 -6.03 -2.09 22.27
C GLN A 350 -7.23 -1.80 21.35
N GLY A 351 -7.18 -0.71 20.58
CA GLY A 351 -8.20 -0.38 19.59
C GLY A 351 -8.35 -1.45 18.49
N LEU A 352 -7.26 -2.10 18.08
CA LEU A 352 -7.32 -3.25 17.15
C LEU A 352 -7.97 -4.47 17.80
N LEU A 353 -7.62 -4.80 19.05
CA LEU A 353 -8.23 -5.92 19.78
C LEU A 353 -9.74 -5.72 20.00
N MET A 354 -10.19 -4.48 20.25
CA MET A 354 -11.62 -4.16 20.40
C MET A 354 -12.43 -4.39 19.12
N GLN A 355 -11.77 -4.35 17.95
CA GLN A 355 -12.40 -4.56 16.65
C GLN A 355 -12.58 -6.03 16.27
N LYS A 356 -12.10 -6.98 17.09
CA LYS A 356 -12.34 -8.43 16.93
C LYS A 356 -12.02 -8.96 15.51
N GLY A 357 -10.93 -8.49 14.93
CA GLY A 357 -10.45 -8.93 13.60
C GLY A 357 -10.96 -8.10 12.41
N SER A 358 -11.95 -7.22 12.58
CA SER A 358 -12.46 -6.39 11.47
C SER A 358 -11.41 -5.44 10.90
N TYR A 359 -10.37 -5.11 11.68
CA TYR A 359 -9.25 -4.29 11.24
C TYR A 359 -8.51 -4.85 10.01
N ILE A 360 -8.61 -6.14 9.71
CA ILE A 360 -7.94 -6.75 8.56
C ILE A 360 -8.44 -6.20 7.23
N THR A 361 -9.70 -5.76 7.16
CA THR A 361 -10.27 -5.13 5.96
C THR A 361 -9.68 -3.75 5.67
N ARG A 362 -8.98 -3.15 6.65
CA ARG A 362 -8.35 -1.83 6.52
C ARG A 362 -6.86 -1.91 6.19
N ILE A 363 -6.30 -3.10 6.02
CA ILE A 363 -4.90 -3.29 5.59
C ILE A 363 -4.79 -2.88 4.11
N PRO A 364 -4.06 -1.80 3.76
CA PRO A 364 -3.95 -1.30 2.40
C PRO A 364 -3.45 -2.38 1.45
N TYR A 365 -4.21 -2.48 0.36
CA TYR A 365 -4.33 -3.62 -0.53
C TYR A 365 -3.14 -3.79 -1.49
N GLN A 366 -1.95 -3.31 -1.14
CA GLN A 366 -0.96 -3.01 -2.15
C GLN A 366 -0.44 -4.23 -2.92
N ASN A 367 -0.52 -5.48 -2.41
CA ASN A 367 -0.26 -6.68 -3.24
C ASN A 367 -0.80 -8.06 -2.75
N VAL A 368 -1.37 -8.18 -1.55
CA VAL A 368 -2.19 -9.36 -1.12
C VAL A 368 -3.69 -9.04 -1.23
N GLY A 369 -4.02 -7.76 -1.08
CA GLY A 369 -5.38 -7.26 -1.15
C GLY A 369 -6.07 -7.50 -2.50
N GLU A 370 -5.34 -7.51 -3.62
CA GLU A 370 -5.92 -7.77 -4.95
C GLU A 370 -6.45 -9.22 -5.09
N ASN A 371 -5.87 -10.18 -4.36
CA ASN A 371 -6.26 -11.59 -4.39
C ASN A 371 -7.31 -11.93 -3.32
N VAL A 372 -7.33 -11.19 -2.19
CA VAL A 372 -8.46 -11.15 -1.24
C VAL A 372 -9.69 -10.48 -1.88
N LEU A 373 -9.49 -9.46 -2.72
CA LEU A 373 -10.55 -8.83 -3.52
C LEU A 373 -11.04 -9.79 -4.63
N ARG A 374 -10.13 -10.57 -5.26
CA ARG A 374 -10.52 -11.70 -6.12
C ARG A 374 -11.37 -12.72 -5.39
N MET A 375 -11.15 -12.99 -4.10
CA MET A 375 -11.96 -13.90 -3.30
C MET A 375 -13.41 -13.37 -3.14
N CYS A 376 -13.60 -12.07 -2.89
CA CYS A 376 -14.93 -11.45 -2.87
C CYS A 376 -15.64 -11.47 -4.23
N ILE A 377 -14.88 -11.43 -5.33
CA ILE A 377 -15.39 -11.51 -6.71
C ILE A 377 -15.66 -12.98 -7.14
N SER A 378 -14.86 -13.93 -6.67
CA SER A 378 -14.99 -15.37 -6.94
C SER A 378 -16.26 -15.98 -6.35
N LEU A 379 -16.85 -15.32 -5.35
CA LEU A 379 -18.14 -15.68 -4.78
C LEU A 379 -19.31 -15.43 -5.76
N HIS A 380 -19.10 -14.85 -6.97
CA HIS A 380 -20.21 -14.58 -7.89
C HIS A 380 -20.03 -14.75 -9.41
N MET A 381 -18.86 -15.03 -10.00
CA MET A 381 -18.80 -15.27 -11.46
C MET A 381 -17.70 -16.24 -11.90
N GLU A 382 -18.11 -17.40 -12.46
CA GLU A 382 -17.31 -18.25 -13.35
C GLU A 382 -17.17 -17.56 -14.73
N LEU A 383 -16.12 -16.78 -14.99
CA LEU A 383 -15.76 -16.38 -16.36
C LEU A 383 -14.24 -16.18 -16.50
N ASP A 384 -13.58 -17.14 -17.15
CA ASP A 384 -12.17 -17.10 -17.52
C ASP A 384 -11.93 -16.21 -18.75
N HIS A 385 -11.31 -15.02 -18.59
CA HIS A 385 -10.72 -14.31 -19.74
C HIS A 385 -9.57 -13.35 -19.35
N PRO A 386 -8.48 -13.27 -20.16
CA PRO A 386 -7.37 -12.31 -20.02
C PRO A 386 -7.72 -10.81 -19.90
N ASN A 387 -8.98 -10.42 -20.14
CA ASN A 387 -9.41 -9.01 -20.12
C ASN A 387 -9.72 -8.51 -18.69
N VAL A 388 -9.84 -9.42 -17.71
CA VAL A 388 -10.03 -9.11 -16.29
C VAL A 388 -8.80 -8.41 -15.69
N ILE A 389 -7.61 -8.55 -16.30
CA ILE A 389 -6.39 -7.88 -15.85
C ILE A 389 -6.44 -6.37 -16.12
N ALA A 390 -7.11 -5.94 -17.19
CA ALA A 390 -7.37 -4.51 -17.43
C ALA A 390 -8.55 -4.00 -16.57
N PHE A 391 -9.50 -4.86 -16.24
CA PHE A 391 -10.59 -4.57 -15.30
C PHE A 391 -10.10 -4.25 -13.86
N ARG A 392 -8.99 -4.89 -13.43
CA ARG A 392 -8.33 -4.68 -12.12
C ARG A 392 -7.89 -3.22 -11.87
N THR A 393 -7.43 -2.51 -12.90
CA THR A 393 -6.85 -1.16 -12.75
C THR A 393 -7.92 -0.07 -12.60
N THR A 394 -9.13 -0.27 -13.12
CA THR A 394 -10.24 0.70 -13.02
C THR A 394 -10.95 0.62 -11.67
N PHE A 395 -10.95 -0.55 -11.02
CA PHE A 395 -11.75 -0.82 -9.83
C PHE A 395 -11.18 -0.21 -8.54
N SER A 396 -9.84 -0.08 -8.42
CA SER A 396 -9.17 0.59 -7.30
C SER A 396 -9.63 2.06 -7.11
N PHE A 397 -10.16 2.68 -8.17
CA PHE A 397 -10.70 4.03 -8.14
C PHE A 397 -12.16 4.08 -7.66
N LEU A 398 -12.97 3.05 -7.99
CA LEU A 398 -14.38 2.97 -7.59
C LEU A 398 -14.53 2.61 -6.11
N ALA A 399 -13.67 1.74 -5.57
CA ALA A 399 -13.62 1.39 -4.15
C ALA A 399 -13.29 2.61 -3.27
N TYR A 400 -12.38 3.49 -3.72
CA TYR A 400 -12.04 4.73 -3.01
C TYR A 400 -13.23 5.72 -2.93
N ILE A 401 -14.11 5.75 -3.94
CA ILE A 401 -15.33 6.55 -3.92
C ILE A 401 -16.42 5.89 -3.06
N LEU A 402 -16.51 4.56 -3.07
CA LEU A 402 -17.44 3.80 -2.22
C LEU A 402 -17.07 3.87 -0.73
N ASP A 403 -15.77 3.87 -0.39
CA ASP A 403 -15.30 4.07 0.99
C ASP A 403 -15.75 5.44 1.54
N LEU A 404 -15.72 6.49 0.72
CA LEU A 404 -16.19 7.83 1.11
C LEU A 404 -17.71 7.91 1.33
N LEU A 405 -18.51 7.07 0.68
CA LEU A 405 -19.97 7.04 0.80
C LEU A 405 -20.46 6.06 1.88
N CYS A 406 -19.71 4.99 2.16
CA CYS A 406 -20.06 4.00 3.20
C CYS A 406 -19.69 4.45 4.62
N ILE A 407 -18.71 5.35 4.79
CA ILE A 407 -18.22 5.79 6.12
C ILE A 407 -19.25 6.59 6.92
N PHE A 408 -20.23 7.26 6.30
CA PHE A 408 -21.18 8.10 7.03
C PHE A 408 -22.57 7.50 7.28
N ALA A 409 -22.96 6.40 6.60
CA ALA A 409 -24.34 5.89 6.68
C ALA A 409 -24.48 4.44 7.19
N VAL A 410 -23.39 3.66 7.26
CA VAL A 410 -23.48 2.21 7.58
C VAL A 410 -22.85 1.84 8.92
N VAL A 411 -22.12 2.77 9.56
CA VAL A 411 -21.32 2.49 10.77
C VAL A 411 -22.16 2.17 12.02
N ASP A 412 -23.46 2.46 12.06
CA ASP A 412 -24.24 2.25 13.31
C ASP A 412 -25.15 1.00 13.36
N ASP A 413 -25.56 0.33 12.26
CA ASP A 413 -26.75 -0.57 12.35
C ASP A 413 -26.74 -1.98 11.67
N MET A 414 -25.61 -2.51 11.18
CA MET A 414 -25.62 -3.78 10.39
C MET A 414 -25.01 -5.01 11.12
N CYS A 415 -25.65 -5.47 12.20
CA CYS A 415 -25.32 -6.73 12.90
C CYS A 415 -26.21 -7.95 12.57
N ASP A 416 -26.99 -7.97 11.48
CA ASP A 416 -27.87 -9.13 11.22
C ASP A 416 -28.08 -9.46 9.73
N ILE A 417 -27.55 -10.63 9.31
CA ILE A 417 -27.56 -11.16 7.93
C ILE A 417 -28.93 -11.75 7.54
N ASN A 418 -29.80 -12.06 8.50
CA ASN A 418 -31.11 -12.67 8.23
C ASN A 418 -32.12 -11.71 7.57
N ILE A 419 -31.86 -10.40 7.57
CA ILE A 419 -32.77 -9.38 6.99
C ILE A 419 -32.60 -9.25 5.46
N LEU A 420 -31.50 -9.75 4.87
CA LEU A 420 -31.26 -9.66 3.42
C LEU A 420 -32.19 -10.54 2.57
N LYS A 421 -33.02 -11.37 3.19
CA LYS A 421 -33.95 -12.28 2.49
C LYS A 421 -35.42 -11.86 2.57
N SER A 422 -35.77 -10.80 3.28
CA SER A 422 -37.16 -10.38 3.44
C SER A 422 -37.32 -8.87 3.40
N SER A 423 -38.25 -8.40 2.55
CA SER A 423 -38.75 -7.03 2.32
C SER A 423 -38.04 -6.17 1.24
N HIS A 424 -38.84 -5.64 0.31
CA HIS A 424 -38.50 -4.45 -0.47
C HIS A 424 -38.22 -3.31 0.51
N GLY A 425 -37.02 -2.75 0.43
CA GLY A 425 -36.57 -1.71 1.35
C GLY A 425 -35.19 -1.16 1.00
N PRO A 426 -34.73 -0.13 1.72
CA PRO A 426 -33.55 0.69 1.37
C PRO A 426 -32.23 -0.08 1.21
N ARG A 427 -32.16 -1.32 1.68
CA ARG A 427 -31.00 -2.23 1.52
C ARG A 427 -30.86 -2.78 0.10
N GLN A 428 -31.97 -3.04 -0.61
CA GLN A 428 -31.93 -3.48 -2.01
C GLN A 428 -31.53 -2.33 -2.95
N ASP A 429 -31.86 -1.10 -2.59
CA ASP A 429 -31.51 0.11 -3.34
C ASP A 429 -30.00 0.33 -3.37
N VAL A 430 -29.31 0.15 -2.24
CA VAL A 430 -27.84 0.24 -2.16
C VAL A 430 -27.18 -0.83 -3.02
N VAL A 431 -27.67 -2.07 -2.99
CA VAL A 431 -27.17 -3.16 -3.86
C VAL A 431 -27.39 -2.83 -5.33
N ASN A 432 -28.54 -2.26 -5.69
CA ASN A 432 -28.84 -1.85 -7.05
C ASN A 432 -27.93 -0.71 -7.52
N ILE A 433 -27.64 0.27 -6.66
CA ILE A 433 -26.71 1.37 -6.96
C ILE A 433 -25.30 0.84 -7.24
N VAL A 434 -24.77 -0.03 -6.37
CA VAL A 434 -23.44 -0.63 -6.55
C VAL A 434 -23.39 -1.47 -7.83
N ARG A 435 -24.42 -2.28 -8.08
CA ARG A 435 -24.53 -3.10 -9.30
C ARG A 435 -24.52 -2.24 -10.55
N SER A 436 -25.26 -1.15 -10.57
CA SER A 436 -25.38 -0.31 -11.76
C SER A 436 -24.10 0.53 -12.00
N LEU A 437 -23.42 1.03 -10.96
CA LEU A 437 -22.10 1.65 -11.10
C LEU A 437 -21.04 0.68 -11.67
N PHE A 438 -21.09 -0.58 -11.25
CA PHE A 438 -20.27 -1.66 -11.80
C PHE A 438 -20.58 -1.90 -13.28
N CYS A 439 -21.87 -2.03 -13.63
CA CYS A 439 -22.30 -2.28 -15.01
C CYS A 439 -21.90 -1.14 -15.95
N SER A 440 -22.05 0.14 -15.54
CA SER A 440 -21.57 1.29 -16.33
C SER A 440 -20.07 1.24 -16.59
N SER A 441 -19.27 0.87 -15.60
CA SER A 441 -17.81 0.86 -15.71
C SER A 441 -17.30 -0.33 -16.55
N LEU A 442 -17.89 -1.51 -16.34
CA LEU A 442 -17.56 -2.71 -17.12
C LEU A 442 -18.00 -2.57 -18.58
N GLY A 443 -19.21 -2.07 -18.83
CA GLY A 443 -19.72 -1.84 -20.18
C GLY A 443 -18.85 -0.87 -20.97
N ASN A 444 -18.43 0.24 -20.34
CA ASN A 444 -17.49 1.19 -20.92
C ASN A 444 -16.15 0.54 -21.33
N HIS A 445 -15.59 -0.28 -20.44
CA HIS A 445 -14.33 -0.96 -20.69
C HIS A 445 -14.41 -1.95 -21.87
N ILE A 446 -15.45 -2.80 -21.88
CA ILE A 446 -15.68 -3.77 -22.96
C ILE A 446 -15.89 -3.04 -24.29
N ALA A 447 -16.69 -1.96 -24.30
CA ALA A 447 -16.89 -1.13 -25.49
C ALA A 447 -15.57 -0.54 -26.00
N SER A 448 -14.76 0.03 -25.12
CA SER A 448 -13.47 0.64 -25.47
C SER A 448 -12.51 -0.38 -26.11
N GLN A 449 -12.41 -1.59 -25.55
CA GLN A 449 -11.61 -2.69 -26.12
C GLN A 449 -12.12 -3.15 -27.49
N CYS A 450 -13.44 -3.18 -27.70
CA CYS A 450 -14.00 -3.56 -28.99
C CYS A 450 -13.72 -2.52 -30.07
N LEU A 451 -13.72 -1.23 -29.70
CA LEU A 451 -13.52 -0.11 -30.62
C LEU A 451 -12.06 0.15 -30.96
N GLU A 452 -11.13 -0.34 -30.14
CA GLU A 452 -9.71 -0.35 -30.47
C GLU A 452 -9.39 -1.28 -31.67
N GLN A 453 -10.19 -2.33 -31.86
CA GLN A 453 -9.98 -3.33 -32.91
C GLN A 453 -10.41 -2.79 -34.28
N LYS A 454 -9.62 -3.12 -35.32
CA LYS A 454 -9.94 -2.76 -36.72
C LYS A 454 -11.31 -3.27 -37.18
N ILE A 455 -11.73 -4.43 -36.67
CA ILE A 455 -13.04 -5.02 -36.90
C ILE A 455 -13.64 -5.32 -35.52
N PRO A 456 -14.61 -4.53 -35.04
CA PRO A 456 -15.17 -4.71 -33.71
C PRO A 456 -15.93 -6.02 -33.57
N ASN A 457 -15.74 -6.73 -32.45
CA ASN A 457 -16.52 -7.91 -32.11
C ASN A 457 -17.96 -7.50 -31.76
N LYS A 458 -18.94 -7.87 -32.61
CA LYS A 458 -20.34 -7.49 -32.47
C LYS A 458 -20.99 -8.04 -31.18
N GLU A 459 -20.66 -9.25 -30.76
CA GLU A 459 -21.22 -9.86 -29.54
C GLU A 459 -20.75 -9.12 -28.29
N LYS A 460 -19.47 -8.77 -28.23
CA LYS A 460 -18.92 -7.97 -27.11
C LYS A 460 -19.45 -6.54 -27.08
N LEU A 461 -19.75 -5.95 -28.24
CA LEU A 461 -20.42 -4.65 -28.33
C LEU A 461 -21.87 -4.69 -27.83
N ILE A 462 -22.61 -5.77 -28.13
CA ILE A 462 -23.96 -6.00 -27.58
C ILE A 462 -23.89 -6.15 -26.07
N MET A 463 -22.96 -6.96 -25.56
CA MET A 463 -22.73 -7.12 -24.11
C MET A 463 -22.38 -5.79 -23.42
N ALA A 464 -21.51 -4.98 -24.04
CA ALA A 464 -21.16 -3.66 -23.53
C ALA A 464 -22.38 -2.73 -23.46
N HIS A 465 -23.23 -2.77 -24.47
CA HIS A 465 -24.47 -2.00 -24.54
C HIS A 465 -25.47 -2.40 -23.45
N GLU A 466 -25.69 -3.70 -23.25
CA GLU A 466 -26.56 -4.23 -22.18
C GLU A 466 -26.08 -3.80 -20.79
N LEU A 467 -24.77 -3.89 -20.54
CA LEU A 467 -24.17 -3.46 -19.29
C LEU A 467 -24.30 -1.93 -19.08
N LEU A 468 -24.14 -1.13 -20.13
CA LEU A 468 -24.33 0.32 -20.03
C LEU A 468 -25.79 0.70 -19.79
N LEU A 469 -26.74 -0.04 -20.37
CA LEU A 469 -28.18 0.11 -20.08
C LEU A 469 -28.50 -0.26 -18.63
N TRP A 470 -27.90 -1.33 -18.10
CA TRP A 470 -28.08 -1.67 -16.69
C TRP A 470 -27.45 -0.60 -15.80
N GLY A 471 -26.28 -0.09 -16.16
CA GLY A 471 -25.63 0.98 -15.42
C GLY A 471 -26.34 2.33 -15.48
N SER A 472 -27.11 2.60 -16.53
CA SER A 472 -27.93 3.82 -16.61
C SER A 472 -29.11 3.83 -15.64
N SER A 473 -29.38 2.72 -14.92
CA SER A 473 -30.39 2.64 -13.88
C SER A 473 -29.91 3.10 -12.49
N SER A 474 -28.59 3.23 -12.24
CA SER A 474 -28.06 3.63 -10.91
C SER A 474 -28.36 5.07 -10.54
N ASP A 475 -28.34 5.97 -11.52
CA ASP A 475 -28.35 7.42 -11.29
C ASP A 475 -29.13 8.17 -12.38
N VAL A 476 -29.43 9.43 -12.10
CA VAL A 476 -30.15 10.31 -13.03
C VAL A 476 -29.27 10.76 -14.21
N ALA A 477 -27.95 10.71 -14.07
CA ALA A 477 -27.05 11.42 -14.98
C ALA A 477 -25.78 10.67 -15.37
N SER A 478 -24.88 10.28 -14.47
CA SER A 478 -23.55 9.76 -14.85
C SER A 478 -23.61 8.47 -15.67
N GLY A 479 -24.41 7.48 -15.25
CA GLY A 479 -24.61 6.24 -16.01
C GLY A 479 -25.25 6.48 -17.38
N ASN A 480 -26.28 7.33 -17.44
CA ASN A 480 -26.94 7.72 -18.68
C ASN A 480 -26.00 8.51 -19.62
N LEU A 481 -25.18 9.42 -19.09
CA LEU A 481 -24.22 10.20 -19.86
C LEU A 481 -23.07 9.34 -20.38
N LYS A 482 -22.66 8.29 -19.65
CA LYS A 482 -21.73 7.27 -20.14
C LYS A 482 -22.32 6.45 -21.28
N LEU A 483 -23.58 6.04 -21.16
CA LEU A 483 -24.32 5.38 -22.25
C LEU A 483 -24.45 6.30 -23.48
N ALA A 484 -24.72 7.59 -23.29
CA ALA A 484 -24.77 8.56 -24.38
C ALA A 484 -23.40 8.77 -25.05
N ALA A 485 -22.30 8.79 -24.29
CA ALA A 485 -20.95 8.84 -24.83
C ALA A 485 -20.60 7.57 -25.63
N PHE A 486 -21.05 6.40 -25.16
CA PHE A 486 -20.95 5.17 -25.92
C PHE A 486 -21.71 5.28 -27.26
N TYR A 487 -22.95 5.77 -27.28
CA TYR A 487 -23.67 5.98 -28.53
C TYR A 487 -23.00 6.98 -29.47
N LEU A 488 -22.39 8.04 -28.94
CA LEU A 488 -21.57 8.97 -29.73
C LEU A 488 -20.41 8.23 -30.41
N SER A 489 -19.72 7.33 -29.68
CA SER A 489 -18.63 6.52 -30.26
C SER A 489 -19.10 5.60 -31.38
N GLN A 490 -20.36 5.14 -31.33
CA GLN A 490 -20.99 4.32 -32.36
C GLN A 490 -21.65 5.13 -33.48
N SER A 491 -21.59 6.47 -33.43
CA SER A 491 -22.36 7.36 -34.32
C SER A 491 -23.88 7.10 -34.31
N ASN A 492 -24.41 6.54 -33.21
CA ASN A 492 -25.85 6.31 -33.04
C ASN A 492 -26.51 7.54 -32.42
N LEU A 493 -26.71 8.58 -33.24
CA LEU A 493 -27.16 9.89 -32.77
C LEU A 493 -28.62 9.89 -32.29
N ASP A 494 -29.47 9.01 -32.82
CA ASP A 494 -30.88 8.94 -32.41
C ASP A 494 -31.03 8.35 -31.00
N ALA A 495 -30.32 7.25 -30.70
CA ALA A 495 -30.31 6.67 -29.35
C ALA A 495 -29.64 7.60 -28.33
N MET A 496 -28.59 8.32 -28.76
CA MET A 496 -27.96 9.36 -27.97
C MET A 496 -28.93 10.49 -27.62
N GLU A 497 -29.66 11.04 -28.60
CA GLU A 497 -30.65 12.11 -28.38
C GLU A 497 -31.74 11.68 -27.40
N GLN A 498 -32.23 10.44 -27.48
CA GLN A 498 -33.23 9.90 -26.55
C GLN A 498 -32.73 9.86 -25.10
N VAL A 499 -31.50 9.35 -24.88
CA VAL A 499 -30.91 9.31 -23.54
C VAL A 499 -30.64 10.71 -23.01
N LEU A 500 -30.14 11.62 -23.85
CA LEU A 500 -29.87 13.00 -23.43
C LEU A 500 -31.15 13.77 -23.06
N ASN A 501 -32.24 13.59 -23.81
CA ASN A 501 -33.53 14.19 -23.47
C ASN A 501 -34.07 13.64 -22.14
N HIS A 502 -33.86 12.34 -21.87
CA HIS A 502 -34.22 11.73 -20.60
C HIS A 502 -33.43 12.31 -19.43
N VAL A 503 -32.13 12.51 -19.59
CA VAL A 503 -31.26 13.12 -18.57
C VAL A 503 -31.59 14.60 -18.39
N GLU A 504 -31.81 15.35 -19.47
CA GLU A 504 -32.18 16.77 -19.42
C GLU A 504 -33.47 16.97 -18.65
N ALA A 505 -34.54 16.22 -18.98
CA ALA A 505 -35.83 16.32 -18.29
C ALA A 505 -35.72 16.06 -16.78
N LYS A 506 -34.80 15.19 -16.36
CA LYS A 506 -34.57 14.89 -14.93
C LYS A 506 -33.62 15.89 -14.24
N LEU A 507 -32.66 16.46 -14.96
CA LEU A 507 -31.72 17.46 -14.41
C LEU A 507 -32.30 18.88 -14.38
N THR A 508 -33.27 19.22 -15.23
CA THR A 508 -33.91 20.55 -15.29
C THR A 508 -34.72 20.93 -14.04
N HIS A 509 -35.00 19.97 -13.15
CA HIS A 509 -35.66 20.21 -11.86
C HIS A 509 -34.69 20.58 -10.71
N ILE A 510 -33.40 20.76 -10.98
CA ILE A 510 -32.38 21.12 -9.99
C ILE A 510 -31.96 22.58 -10.19
N VAL A 511 -32.54 23.51 -9.41
CA VAL A 511 -32.17 24.93 -9.39
C VAL A 511 -31.01 25.15 -8.43
N PHE A 512 -29.89 25.69 -8.92
CA PHE A 512 -28.77 26.10 -8.07
C PHE A 512 -28.97 27.54 -7.60
N ASP A 513 -29.43 27.75 -6.38
CA ASP A 513 -29.40 29.07 -5.73
C ASP A 513 -28.14 29.24 -4.86
N ASN A 514 -27.44 30.35 -5.05
CA ASN A 514 -26.25 30.76 -4.27
C ASN A 514 -25.14 29.71 -4.04
N GLY A 515 -24.92 28.80 -4.99
CA GLY A 515 -23.74 27.91 -4.99
C GLY A 515 -23.77 26.79 -3.93
N ALA A 516 -24.89 26.62 -3.24
CA ALA A 516 -25.22 25.41 -2.50
C ALA A 516 -26.30 24.62 -3.25
N LEU A 517 -26.32 23.31 -3.06
CA LEU A 517 -27.42 22.46 -3.53
C LEU A 517 -28.64 22.78 -2.66
N VAL A 518 -29.43 23.78 -3.06
CA VAL A 518 -30.76 24.00 -2.48
C VAL A 518 -31.71 23.18 -3.34
N LEU A 519 -32.07 21.99 -2.85
CA LEU A 519 -33.31 21.37 -3.29
C LEU A 519 -34.41 22.40 -3.00
N ASP A 520 -35.11 22.86 -4.03
CA ASP A 520 -36.22 23.78 -3.86
C ASP A 520 -37.19 23.19 -2.83
N GLU A 521 -37.36 23.87 -1.68
CA GLU A 521 -38.24 23.44 -0.60
C GLU A 521 -39.69 23.23 -1.09
N SER A 522 -40.08 23.92 -2.17
CA SER A 522 -41.39 23.72 -2.80
C SER A 522 -41.52 22.39 -3.55
N THR A 523 -40.41 21.80 -3.97
CA THR A 523 -40.36 20.48 -4.62
C THR A 523 -40.27 19.35 -3.59
N LEU A 524 -39.53 19.55 -2.49
CA LEU A 524 -39.48 18.60 -1.35
C LEU A 524 -40.81 18.49 -0.61
N SER A 525 -41.58 19.58 -0.52
CA SER A 525 -42.90 19.59 0.12
C SER A 525 -44.01 18.94 -0.70
N GLN A 526 -43.76 18.65 -1.99
CA GLN A 526 -44.68 17.92 -2.86
C GLN A 526 -44.38 16.41 -2.93
N ILE A 527 -43.20 15.97 -2.45
CA ILE A 527 -42.84 14.56 -2.37
C ILE A 527 -43.40 14.02 -1.05
N PRO A 528 -44.36 13.09 -1.06
CA PRO A 528 -44.87 12.47 0.16
C PRO A 528 -43.69 11.87 0.93
N LEU A 529 -43.57 12.18 2.23
CA LEU A 529 -42.48 11.68 3.08
C LEU A 529 -42.38 10.14 3.09
N ASP A 530 -43.48 9.45 2.76
CA ASP A 530 -43.57 8.00 2.66
C ASP A 530 -42.96 7.43 1.36
N ASP A 531 -42.63 8.26 0.35
CA ASP A 531 -42.07 7.88 -0.96
C ASP A 531 -40.56 8.20 -1.12
N LEU A 532 -39.91 8.71 -0.08
CA LEU A 532 -38.48 9.06 -0.08
C LEU A 532 -37.60 7.82 0.16
N SER A 533 -37.50 6.96 -0.85
CA SER A 533 -36.49 5.88 -0.87
C SER A 533 -35.07 6.46 -0.90
N VAL A 534 -34.10 5.74 -0.32
CA VAL A 534 -32.65 6.06 -0.42
C VAL A 534 -32.24 6.19 -1.89
N LEU A 535 -32.89 5.42 -2.78
CA LEU A 535 -32.73 5.52 -4.22
C LEU A 535 -33.11 6.89 -4.77
N ASN A 536 -34.26 7.46 -4.38
CA ASN A 536 -34.69 8.79 -4.82
C ASN A 536 -33.74 9.89 -4.30
N LEU A 537 -33.30 9.80 -3.04
CA LEU A 537 -32.34 10.74 -2.46
C LEU A 537 -30.97 10.65 -3.16
N VAL A 538 -30.48 9.45 -3.46
CA VAL A 538 -29.22 9.28 -4.20
C VAL A 538 -29.34 9.77 -5.64
N GLN A 539 -30.45 9.46 -6.31
CA GLN A 539 -30.75 9.90 -7.67
C GLN A 539 -30.82 11.43 -7.79
N HIS A 540 -31.34 12.13 -6.77
CA HIS A 540 -31.60 13.58 -6.82
C HIS A 540 -30.54 14.43 -6.10
N SER A 541 -29.97 13.95 -4.99
CA SER A 541 -28.97 14.67 -4.18
C SER A 541 -27.53 14.43 -4.65
N PHE A 542 -27.28 13.37 -5.43
CA PHE A 542 -25.96 13.04 -5.96
C PHE A 542 -26.01 12.90 -7.48
N ALA A 543 -26.07 14.02 -8.20
CA ALA A 543 -25.66 14.06 -9.60
C ALA A 543 -24.14 13.79 -9.66
N PHE A 544 -23.77 12.49 -9.64
CA PHE A 544 -22.40 12.01 -9.55
C PHE A 544 -21.56 12.58 -10.68
N ILE A 545 -20.38 13.11 -10.33
CA ILE A 545 -19.36 13.50 -11.31
C ILE A 545 -19.16 12.36 -12.32
N VAL A 546 -19.08 12.70 -13.61
CA VAL A 546 -18.77 11.72 -14.66
C VAL A 546 -17.27 11.52 -14.71
N TYR A 547 -16.84 10.30 -14.38
CA TYR A 547 -15.44 9.89 -14.36
C TYR A 547 -15.10 8.97 -15.52
N TYR A 548 -13.96 9.24 -16.15
CA TYR A 548 -13.34 8.38 -17.16
C TYR A 548 -11.86 8.16 -16.86
N GLY A 549 -11.43 6.89 -16.85
CA GLY A 549 -10.03 6.49 -16.68
C GLY A 549 -9.40 6.05 -17.99
N PRO A 550 -8.07 5.87 -18.09
CA PRO A 550 -7.35 5.66 -19.36
C PRO A 550 -7.89 4.54 -20.25
N LEU A 551 -8.52 3.54 -19.64
CA LEU A 551 -9.09 2.40 -20.35
C LEU A 551 -10.37 2.75 -21.12
N ASP A 552 -10.98 3.91 -20.87
CA ASP A 552 -12.18 4.41 -21.54
C ASP A 552 -11.85 5.22 -22.81
N VAL A 553 -10.58 5.30 -23.21
CA VAL A 553 -10.07 6.24 -24.24
C VAL A 553 -10.81 6.17 -25.58
N HIS A 554 -11.37 5.01 -25.96
CA HIS A 554 -12.05 4.83 -27.25
C HIS A 554 -13.54 5.15 -27.24
N ILE A 555 -14.14 5.32 -26.07
CA ILE A 555 -15.58 5.66 -25.92
C ILE A 555 -15.80 7.10 -25.47
N VAL A 556 -14.77 7.76 -24.92
CA VAL A 556 -14.88 9.16 -24.52
C VAL A 556 -14.73 10.10 -25.72
N PRO A 557 -15.35 11.30 -25.66
CA PRO A 557 -15.05 12.38 -26.57
C PRO A 557 -13.54 12.71 -26.62
N LYS A 558 -12.99 12.94 -27.82
CA LYS A 558 -11.56 13.24 -28.04
C LYS A 558 -11.00 14.39 -27.18
N VAL A 559 -11.85 15.34 -26.82
CA VAL A 559 -11.47 16.44 -25.94
C VAL A 559 -11.07 15.94 -24.54
N LEU A 560 -11.74 14.88 -24.04
CA LEU A 560 -11.48 14.25 -22.75
C LEU A 560 -10.35 13.21 -22.81
N THR A 561 -10.02 12.63 -23.96
CA THR A 561 -8.86 11.72 -24.06
C THR A 561 -7.58 12.45 -23.65
N PHE A 562 -7.42 13.71 -24.05
CA PHE A 562 -6.27 14.53 -23.63
C PHE A 562 -6.27 14.91 -22.14
N GLU A 563 -7.45 14.91 -21.51
CA GLU A 563 -7.60 15.10 -20.06
C GLU A 563 -7.11 13.89 -19.29
N MET A 564 -7.21 12.69 -19.86
CA MET A 564 -6.80 11.46 -19.20
C MET A 564 -5.28 11.34 -19.17
N PHE A 565 -4.54 11.81 -20.19
CA PHE A 565 -3.06 11.69 -20.25
C PHE A 565 -2.29 12.87 -19.62
N ARG A 566 -2.66 13.27 -18.40
CA ARG A 566 -2.12 14.49 -17.72
C ARG A 566 -0.64 14.41 -17.28
N SER A 567 0.08 13.27 -17.31
CA SER A 567 1.46 13.15 -16.78
C SER A 567 2.48 12.37 -17.64
N MET A 568 2.87 12.90 -18.80
CA MET A 568 4.09 12.42 -19.51
C MET A 568 5.31 13.33 -19.34
N ALA A 569 5.22 14.41 -18.57
CA ALA A 569 6.37 15.30 -18.31
C ALA A 569 6.92 15.04 -16.91
N SER A 570 8.17 14.56 -16.86
CA SER A 570 9.02 14.43 -15.68
C SER A 570 9.00 15.68 -14.79
N ALA A 571 8.45 15.56 -13.58
CA ALA A 571 8.58 16.57 -12.53
C ALA A 571 9.08 15.93 -11.23
N PRO A 572 9.93 16.62 -10.44
CA PRO A 572 10.53 16.07 -9.22
C PRO A 572 9.50 15.92 -8.11
N ILE A 573 9.61 14.82 -7.37
CA ILE A 573 8.72 14.42 -6.28
C ILE A 573 8.98 15.29 -5.05
N ALA A 574 8.10 16.25 -4.78
CA ALA A 574 8.07 16.98 -3.52
C ALA A 574 6.64 17.50 -3.26
N GLU A 575 5.74 16.64 -2.80
CA GLU A 575 4.64 16.97 -1.85
C GLU A 575 3.79 15.72 -1.55
N PRO A 576 3.42 15.45 -0.28
CA PRO A 576 2.69 14.24 0.08
C PRO A 576 1.17 14.44 0.04
N PHE A 577 0.51 13.51 -0.66
CA PHE A 577 -0.92 13.16 -0.62
C PHE A 577 -1.96 14.18 -1.15
N VAL A 578 -2.76 13.67 -2.12
CA VAL A 578 -4.17 13.97 -2.48
C VAL A 578 -4.49 14.50 -3.90
N SER A 579 -3.57 14.86 -4.81
CA SER A 579 -4.05 15.36 -6.14
C SER A 579 -3.25 15.06 -7.40
N HIS A 580 -2.21 14.25 -7.33
CA HIS A 580 -1.47 13.83 -8.51
C HIS A 580 -1.40 12.30 -8.48
N TRP A 581 -1.21 11.65 -9.64
CA TRP A 581 -1.01 10.20 -9.82
C TRP A 581 -2.18 9.35 -10.34
N ILE A 582 -3.34 9.89 -10.73
CA ILE A 582 -4.32 9.10 -11.50
C ILE A 582 -4.76 9.80 -12.80
N PRO A 583 -4.50 9.22 -13.99
CA PRO A 583 -4.85 9.75 -15.31
C PRO A 583 -6.37 9.71 -15.60
N ILE A 584 -7.16 10.51 -14.89
CA ILE A 584 -8.64 10.51 -14.93
C ILE A 584 -9.18 11.86 -15.40
N ALA A 585 -10.22 11.82 -16.25
CA ALA A 585 -11.05 12.97 -16.58
C ALA A 585 -12.27 13.02 -15.64
N GLU A 586 -12.50 14.20 -15.05
CA GLU A 586 -13.65 14.47 -14.18
C GLU A 586 -14.54 15.54 -14.82
N VAL A 587 -15.82 15.23 -15.05
CA VAL A 587 -16.75 16.16 -15.71
C VAL A 587 -18.03 16.32 -14.90
N ARG A 588 -18.48 17.57 -14.74
CA ARG A 588 -19.79 17.91 -14.17
C ARG A 588 -20.90 17.37 -15.08
N PRO A 589 -21.91 16.64 -14.56
CA PRO A 589 -22.97 16.04 -15.38
C PRO A 589 -23.77 17.05 -16.20
N SER A 590 -24.17 18.18 -15.61
CA SER A 590 -24.92 19.24 -16.29
C SER A 590 -24.13 19.81 -17.47
N LEU A 591 -22.85 20.12 -17.27
CA LEU A 591 -21.98 20.58 -18.34
C LEU A 591 -21.74 19.50 -19.41
N TYR A 592 -21.58 18.25 -18.99
CA TYR A 592 -21.34 17.13 -19.89
C TYR A 592 -22.56 16.77 -20.73
N LEU A 593 -23.76 16.88 -20.17
CA LEU A 593 -25.04 16.78 -20.89
C LEU A 593 -25.06 17.74 -22.08
N TYR A 594 -24.87 19.04 -21.84
CA TYR A 594 -24.92 20.04 -22.91
C TYR A 594 -23.74 19.90 -23.89
N PHE A 595 -22.59 19.42 -23.43
CA PHE A 595 -21.50 19.05 -24.33
C PHE A 595 -21.89 17.91 -25.27
N LEU A 596 -22.48 16.83 -24.76
CA LEU A 596 -22.95 15.70 -25.56
C LEU A 596 -24.11 16.11 -26.49
N GLN A 597 -25.05 16.95 -26.03
CA GLN A 597 -26.08 17.53 -26.90
C GLN A 597 -25.48 18.38 -28.03
N TYR A 598 -24.46 19.20 -27.74
CA TYR A 598 -23.74 19.93 -28.77
C TYR A 598 -23.18 18.96 -29.81
N GLN A 599 -22.47 17.90 -29.38
CA GLN A 599 -21.92 16.91 -30.31
C GLN A 599 -23.02 16.25 -31.15
N CYS A 600 -24.12 15.82 -30.52
CA CYS A 600 -25.26 15.19 -31.18
C CYS A 600 -25.85 16.11 -32.26
N PHE A 601 -26.24 17.33 -31.91
CA PHE A 601 -26.89 18.26 -32.84
C PHE A 601 -25.93 18.80 -33.90
N HIS A 602 -24.66 19.02 -33.56
CA HIS A 602 -23.66 19.47 -34.51
C HIS A 602 -23.42 18.41 -35.60
N LEU A 603 -23.28 17.14 -35.21
CA LEU A 603 -23.12 16.02 -36.15
C LEU A 603 -24.38 15.78 -37.01
N GLN A 604 -25.57 16.08 -36.48
CA GLN A 604 -26.83 16.06 -37.24
C GLN A 604 -27.05 17.31 -38.12
N GLY A 605 -26.15 18.32 -38.09
CA GLY A 605 -26.31 19.57 -38.84
C GLY A 605 -27.35 20.55 -38.28
N ARG A 606 -27.87 20.33 -37.05
CA ARG A 606 -28.87 21.17 -36.40
C ARG A 606 -28.20 22.37 -35.68
N VAL A 607 -27.78 23.36 -36.45
CA VAL A 607 -26.97 24.50 -36.00
C VAL A 607 -27.59 25.27 -34.83
N GLU A 608 -28.89 25.56 -34.89
CA GLU A 608 -29.59 26.32 -33.85
C GLU A 608 -29.55 25.59 -32.50
N ARG A 609 -29.92 24.31 -32.48
CA ARG A 609 -29.89 23.48 -31.25
C ARG A 609 -28.48 23.29 -30.71
N SER A 610 -27.48 23.08 -31.57
CA SER A 610 -26.09 23.01 -31.14
C SER A 610 -25.63 24.34 -30.50
N SER A 611 -26.10 25.49 -31.03
CA SER A 611 -25.77 26.80 -30.46
C SER A 611 -26.42 27.02 -29.09
N VAL A 612 -27.65 26.56 -28.89
CA VAL A 612 -28.34 26.58 -27.59
C VAL A 612 -27.55 25.75 -26.56
N ALA A 613 -27.15 24.53 -26.90
CA ALA A 613 -26.36 23.68 -26.00
C ALA A 613 -25.03 24.34 -25.60
N LEU A 614 -24.32 24.96 -26.55
CA LEU A 614 -23.09 25.72 -26.26
C LEU A 614 -23.34 26.92 -25.33
N ASN A 615 -24.43 27.65 -25.53
CA ASN A 615 -24.80 28.78 -24.67
C ASN A 615 -25.10 28.31 -23.24
N ASN A 616 -25.78 27.17 -23.08
CA ASN A 616 -26.05 26.56 -21.77
C ASN A 616 -24.75 26.16 -21.06
N MET A 617 -23.78 25.56 -21.78
CA MET A 617 -22.45 25.28 -21.21
C MET A 617 -21.75 26.53 -20.71
N ILE A 618 -21.75 27.60 -21.51
CA ILE A 618 -21.12 28.89 -21.14
C ILE A 618 -21.82 29.50 -19.92
N TRP A 619 -23.15 29.43 -19.86
CA TRP A 619 -23.93 29.92 -18.74
C TRP A 619 -23.60 29.17 -17.45
N ILE A 620 -23.59 27.83 -17.47
CA ILE A 620 -23.21 26.99 -16.31
C ILE A 620 -21.81 27.35 -15.84
N TYR A 621 -20.86 27.44 -16.77
CA TYR A 621 -19.49 27.77 -16.42
C TYR A 621 -19.38 29.13 -15.68
N LYS A 622 -20.11 30.14 -16.15
CA LYS A 622 -20.13 31.48 -15.52
C LYS A 622 -20.77 31.46 -14.12
N GLN A 623 -21.86 30.72 -13.94
CA GLN A 623 -22.54 30.65 -12.64
C GLN A 623 -21.70 29.91 -11.60
N GLU A 624 -21.10 28.79 -11.98
CA GLU A 624 -20.45 27.91 -11.01
C GLU A 624 -18.98 28.25 -10.75
N PHE A 625 -18.22 28.60 -11.79
CA PHE A 625 -16.76 28.70 -11.67
C PHE A 625 -16.28 30.15 -11.60
N ASP A 626 -16.84 31.06 -12.40
CA ASP A 626 -16.43 32.47 -12.36
C ASP A 626 -16.87 33.17 -11.06
N ARG A 627 -18.04 32.82 -10.47
CA ARG A 627 -18.46 33.32 -9.14
C ARG A 627 -17.57 32.78 -8.02
N PHE A 628 -17.28 31.48 -8.00
CA PHE A 628 -16.45 30.86 -6.97
C PHE A 628 -15.03 31.44 -6.96
N MET A 629 -14.42 31.62 -8.14
CA MET A 629 -13.09 32.24 -8.26
C MET A 629 -13.05 33.70 -7.79
N ASN A 630 -14.17 34.43 -7.88
CA ASN A 630 -14.31 35.79 -7.34
C ASN A 630 -14.57 35.82 -5.81
N CYS A 631 -15.06 34.74 -5.20
CA CYS A 631 -15.24 34.66 -3.74
C CYS A 631 -13.94 34.34 -2.98
N ILE A 632 -12.97 33.67 -3.63
CA ILE A 632 -11.69 33.26 -3.01
C ILE A 632 -10.72 34.42 -2.77
N THR A 633 -11.00 35.62 -3.31
CA THR A 633 -10.20 36.83 -3.03
C THR A 633 -10.49 37.46 -1.66
N ASN A 634 -11.40 36.89 -0.86
CA ASN A 634 -11.72 37.37 0.48
C ASN A 634 -10.77 36.75 1.52
N ASP A 635 -9.92 37.57 2.16
CA ASP A 635 -8.73 37.15 2.91
C ASP A 635 -8.98 36.29 4.17
N PHE A 636 -10.23 36.18 4.63
CA PHE A 636 -10.57 35.65 5.96
C PHE A 636 -10.48 34.12 6.12
N LEU A 637 -10.46 33.35 5.02
CA LEU A 637 -10.56 31.88 5.08
C LEU A 637 -9.31 31.14 4.56
N LYS A 638 -8.23 31.87 4.24
CA LYS A 638 -6.96 31.42 3.61
C LYS A 638 -6.41 30.02 4.02
N PRO A 639 -6.46 29.57 5.29
CA PRO A 639 -5.85 28.30 5.72
C PRO A 639 -6.58 27.03 5.25
N TYR A 640 -7.87 27.09 4.90
CA TYR A 640 -8.69 25.89 4.58
C TYR A 640 -8.81 25.58 3.07
N TRP A 641 -8.17 26.36 2.19
CA TRP A 641 -8.49 26.36 0.75
C TRP A 641 -7.54 25.60 -0.17
N THR A 642 -6.38 25.12 0.28
CA THR A 642 -5.37 24.55 -0.63
C THR A 642 -5.90 23.36 -1.43
N GLN A 643 -6.63 22.45 -0.79
CA GLN A 643 -7.24 21.28 -1.46
C GLN A 643 -8.49 21.62 -2.27
N THR A 644 -9.40 22.43 -1.71
CA THR A 644 -10.65 22.84 -2.38
C THR A 644 -10.37 23.65 -3.65
N ARG A 645 -9.37 24.53 -3.63
CA ARG A 645 -8.94 25.33 -4.80
C ARG A 645 -8.35 24.45 -5.92
N LEU A 646 -7.62 23.39 -5.58
CA LEU A 646 -7.07 22.43 -6.56
C LEU A 646 -8.20 21.62 -7.24
N LEU A 647 -9.19 21.16 -6.48
CA LEU A 647 -10.35 20.43 -7.02
C LEU A 647 -11.22 21.31 -7.94
N TYR A 648 -11.55 22.53 -7.52
CA TYR A 648 -12.34 23.46 -8.34
C TYR A 648 -11.60 23.92 -9.60
N SER A 649 -10.28 24.13 -9.53
CA SER A 649 -9.47 24.48 -10.71
C SER A 649 -9.40 23.34 -11.75
N SER A 650 -9.35 22.07 -11.32
CA SER A 650 -9.42 20.90 -12.22
C SER A 650 -10.75 20.79 -12.97
N LYS A 651 -11.87 21.03 -12.28
CA LYS A 651 -13.21 21.00 -12.89
C LYS A 651 -13.44 22.19 -13.82
N ALA A 652 -12.99 23.38 -13.43
CA ALA A 652 -13.07 24.58 -14.26
C ALA A 652 -12.23 24.47 -15.55
N THR A 653 -11.04 23.88 -15.48
CA THR A 653 -10.18 23.66 -16.65
C THR A 653 -10.79 22.66 -17.63
N THR A 654 -11.32 21.54 -17.13
CA THR A 654 -12.05 20.57 -17.96
C THR A 654 -13.24 21.23 -18.65
N ALA A 655 -13.99 22.07 -17.92
CA ALA A 655 -15.12 22.80 -18.48
C ALA A 655 -14.73 23.75 -19.62
N LEU A 656 -13.66 24.53 -19.43
CA LEU A 656 -13.14 25.43 -20.47
C LEU A 656 -12.65 24.66 -21.70
N ASN A 657 -12.02 23.50 -21.52
CA ASN A 657 -11.54 22.68 -22.63
C ASN A 657 -12.71 22.10 -23.44
N LEU A 658 -13.82 21.68 -22.79
CA LEU A 658 -15.04 21.28 -23.46
C LEU A 658 -15.67 22.44 -24.27
N ILE A 659 -15.82 23.62 -23.65
CA ILE A 659 -16.38 24.81 -24.31
C ILE A 659 -15.52 25.23 -25.52
N ALA A 660 -14.20 25.24 -25.35
CA ALA A 660 -13.27 25.56 -26.42
C ALA A 660 -13.43 24.59 -27.59
N SER A 661 -13.51 23.28 -27.32
CA SER A 661 -13.71 22.26 -28.36
C SER A 661 -14.96 22.54 -29.20
N CYS A 662 -16.09 22.86 -28.57
CA CYS A 662 -17.32 23.23 -29.26
C CYS A 662 -17.17 24.53 -30.08
N LEU A 663 -16.52 25.56 -29.54
CA LEU A 663 -16.26 26.82 -30.27
C LEU A 663 -15.41 26.58 -31.53
N ILE A 664 -14.40 25.71 -31.44
CA ILE A 664 -13.50 25.37 -32.54
C ILE A 664 -14.27 24.60 -33.63
N GLN A 665 -15.06 23.59 -33.24
CA GLN A 665 -15.92 22.83 -34.15
C GLN A 665 -16.95 23.74 -34.86
N GLY A 666 -17.51 24.72 -34.13
CA GLY A 666 -18.38 25.77 -34.66
C GLY A 666 -17.68 26.88 -35.45
N ARG A 667 -16.41 26.70 -35.85
CA ARG A 667 -15.58 27.67 -36.61
C ARG A 667 -15.32 29.01 -35.92
N ARG A 668 -15.53 29.11 -34.60
CA ARG A 668 -15.20 30.28 -33.77
C ARG A 668 -13.79 30.16 -33.20
N LEU A 669 -12.80 30.03 -34.08
CA LEU A 669 -11.42 29.66 -33.73
C LEU A 669 -10.76 30.63 -32.73
N MET A 670 -10.96 31.94 -32.90
CA MET A 670 -10.39 32.96 -32.00
C MET A 670 -11.02 32.93 -30.60
N ASP A 671 -12.32 32.67 -30.51
CA ASP A 671 -13.01 32.52 -29.23
C ASP A 671 -12.54 31.25 -28.52
N GLY A 672 -12.44 30.14 -29.25
CA GLY A 672 -11.88 28.88 -28.74
C GLY A 672 -10.45 29.04 -28.22
N PHE A 673 -9.59 29.73 -28.97
CA PHE A 673 -8.21 30.03 -28.54
C PHE A 673 -8.16 30.86 -27.25
N LYS A 674 -8.99 31.91 -27.13
CA LYS A 674 -9.09 32.73 -25.91
C LYS A 674 -9.52 31.88 -24.70
N VAL A 675 -10.49 30.98 -24.88
CA VAL A 675 -10.97 30.07 -23.83
C VAL A 675 -9.87 29.08 -23.41
N LEU A 676 -9.11 28.52 -24.36
CA LEU A 676 -7.96 27.66 -24.04
C LEU A 676 -6.85 28.39 -23.29
N CYS A 677 -6.56 29.63 -23.65
CA CYS A 677 -5.64 30.48 -22.90
C CYS A 677 -6.12 30.72 -21.46
N LYS A 678 -7.44 30.88 -21.24
CA LYS A 678 -8.04 30.96 -19.89
C LYS A 678 -7.85 29.64 -19.12
N SER A 679 -8.04 28.49 -19.77
CA SER A 679 -7.77 27.16 -19.20
C SER A 679 -6.31 26.99 -18.77
N MET A 680 -5.35 27.36 -19.63
CA MET A 680 -3.92 27.30 -19.28
C MET A 680 -3.55 28.19 -18.10
N LYS A 681 -4.10 29.42 -18.03
CA LYS A 681 -3.86 30.33 -16.89
C LYS A 681 -4.33 29.76 -15.56
N LEU A 682 -5.41 28.96 -15.56
CA LEU A 682 -5.88 28.29 -14.35
C LEU A 682 -4.97 27.12 -13.94
N LYS A 683 -4.32 26.44 -14.91
CA LYS A 683 -3.39 25.34 -14.64
C LYS A 683 -2.32 25.22 -15.74
N ASN A 684 -1.15 25.84 -15.53
CA ASN A 684 -0.08 25.93 -16.54
C ASN A 684 0.52 24.58 -16.99
N GLN A 685 0.40 23.54 -16.15
CA GLN A 685 0.89 22.19 -16.46
C GLN A 685 -0.15 21.32 -17.19
N HIS A 686 -1.30 21.88 -17.59
CA HIS A 686 -2.39 21.11 -18.18
C HIS A 686 -2.16 20.77 -19.67
N ASN A 687 -1.97 19.49 -19.99
CA ASN A 687 -1.63 19.04 -21.35
C ASN A 687 -2.76 19.21 -22.38
N ALA A 688 -4.03 19.01 -22.00
CA ALA A 688 -5.15 19.08 -22.96
C ALA A 688 -5.31 20.44 -23.66
N ALA A 689 -5.17 21.54 -22.91
CA ALA A 689 -5.26 22.89 -23.50
C ALA A 689 -4.11 23.15 -24.49
N LYS A 690 -2.89 22.67 -24.19
CA LYS A 690 -1.73 22.80 -25.09
C LYS A 690 -1.94 22.06 -26.42
N TRP A 691 -2.44 20.82 -26.35
CA TRP A 691 -2.75 20.03 -27.55
C TRP A 691 -3.86 20.64 -28.39
N GLN A 692 -4.91 21.15 -27.76
CA GLN A 692 -5.99 21.83 -28.47
C GLN A 692 -5.53 23.15 -29.07
N ILE A 693 -4.66 23.92 -28.39
CA ILE A 693 -4.03 25.12 -28.96
C ILE A 693 -3.21 24.77 -30.20
N ALA A 694 -2.38 23.72 -30.15
CA ALA A 694 -1.61 23.26 -31.31
C ALA A 694 -2.52 22.86 -32.48
N THR A 695 -3.63 22.19 -32.20
CA THR A 695 -4.64 21.83 -33.19
C THR A 695 -5.32 23.08 -33.78
N CYS A 696 -5.73 24.03 -32.93
CA CYS A 696 -6.30 25.31 -33.35
C CYS A 696 -5.36 26.11 -34.25
N ILE A 697 -4.09 26.24 -33.86
CA ILE A 697 -3.08 26.95 -34.64
C ILE A 697 -2.91 26.29 -36.01
N THR A 698 -2.85 24.96 -36.05
CA THR A 698 -2.77 24.19 -37.31
C THR A 698 -4.00 24.44 -38.19
N CYS A 699 -5.21 24.46 -37.63
CA CYS A 699 -6.43 24.77 -38.36
C CYS A 699 -6.45 26.22 -38.88
N ILE A 700 -6.09 27.20 -38.04
CA ILE A 700 -6.01 28.63 -38.43
C ILE A 700 -5.02 28.82 -39.59
N ILE A 701 -3.85 28.15 -39.52
CA ILE A 701 -2.82 28.19 -40.56
C ILE A 701 -3.32 27.55 -41.86
N ARG A 702 -4.12 26.47 -41.80
CA ARG A 702 -4.67 25.80 -42.99
C ARG A 702 -5.86 26.51 -43.63
N THR A 703 -6.56 27.37 -42.88
CA THR A 703 -7.70 28.16 -43.39
C THR A 703 -7.30 29.53 -43.94
N LYS A 704 -6.05 29.96 -43.71
CA LYS A 704 -5.42 31.09 -44.39
C LYS A 704 -4.62 30.57 -45.57
#